data_AF-A0A945XZF7-F1
#
_entry.id   AF-A0A945XZF7-F1
#
_cell.length_a   1.000
_cell.length_b   1.000
_cell.length_c   1.000
_cell.angle_alpha   90.00
_cell.angle_beta   90.00
_cell.angle_gamma   90.00
#
_symmetry.space_group_name_H-M   'P 1'
#
loop_
_entity.id
_entity.type
_entity.pdbx_description
1 polymer ?
#
loop_
_entity_poly.entity_id
_entity_poly.type
_entity_poly.pdbx_seq_one_letter_code
_entity_poly.pdbx_strand_id
1 'polypeptide(L)'
;MSVPHTGLPIEDQIAELSAALGTTSHAVLTAEPGAGKTTVVPLRLLKADWLGDRKIVMLEPRRVAARAAARRMAAMLGQEPGQTVGWVTRDDRQIGPTTRIEVVTEGVLTARLVRDPTLAGIGLVIFDEFHERSLPGDTGFALALHARVTAGLDAALLVMSATIDSQQISMALGGDGPPAPVIESPGRTFPVELVWRPRKARSPLVPAVVKTVVEALRSSGDVLVFLPGVGEIRRTERELAAAVGPEGPAILPLHGSLAAVEQDAALIARASRRVVLATDLAETSLTVDGITAVVDAGLARVPRFDTRTGMTALTTVSTSRASADQRAGRSGRLGPGMAYRLWSKLEHASRPPFLPPEITEVEVASLVLDLARRGIRHPSELPFLDPPAESAWAAAVELLERLGALDAGGLPSKLGLAMADLPLHPRLARMVVDARDPWLACLLAALLEDRDILRGRPADLPADMGERLTLILDRDRHHHDADLRAIQQVRRRADDLARRRAIATGDVSTNDIGRTLLLGFPDRLARPRAGIRGRWTLSDQRSAKLDRQDSLADARGLVAVDLGGRPKEPVINRAARLEATIDHLVYATPDLDATLAEIVEQWGVTPTTGGSHDGRGTRNVLLALGALTYLEVIGPDADQPKPADPRPFGIDDLDAPALVNWAAAVPDLDAWIEWARSRGVDPGPASDMQRTTPDGQVLQWRLTFPLPEGDGILPFLIEWPGETPAATSAPGLTLMELSLRHPDPAMASRLHEYAVPVECERGDRKLSATIFGPSGVIELS
;
A
#
# COMPACT_ATOMS: atom_id res chain seq x y z
N MET A 1 25.56 -31.53 23.66
CA MET A 1 25.98 -30.36 22.87
C MET A 1 26.49 -29.27 23.80
N SER A 2 27.76 -28.89 23.73
CA SER A 2 28.35 -27.84 24.59
C SER A 2 28.66 -26.59 23.77
N VAL A 3 27.90 -25.52 24.00
CA VAL A 3 28.24 -24.18 23.51
C VAL A 3 29.54 -23.75 24.20
N PRO A 4 30.62 -23.43 23.45
CA PRO A 4 31.88 -23.01 24.05
C PRO A 4 31.68 -21.77 24.91
N HIS A 5 32.51 -21.61 25.95
CA HIS A 5 32.47 -20.38 26.74
C HIS A 5 33.05 -19.23 25.91
N THR A 6 32.26 -18.17 25.75
CA THR A 6 32.56 -17.08 24.81
C THR A 6 33.41 -15.96 25.40
N GLY A 7 33.54 -15.89 26.72
CA GLY A 7 34.19 -14.77 27.43
C GLY A 7 33.44 -13.44 27.30
N LEU A 8 32.23 -13.46 26.76
CA LEU A 8 31.37 -12.28 26.61
C LEU A 8 30.68 -11.95 27.94
N PRO A 9 30.45 -10.65 28.26
CA PRO A 9 29.87 -10.22 29.55
C PRO A 9 28.51 -10.84 29.89
N ILE A 10 27.74 -11.23 28.88
CA ILE A 10 26.41 -11.80 29.09
C ILE A 10 26.44 -13.16 29.78
N GLU A 11 27.55 -13.89 29.70
CA GLU A 11 27.71 -15.22 30.30
C GLU A 11 27.53 -15.17 31.83
N ASP A 12 28.02 -14.11 32.47
CA ASP A 12 27.95 -13.91 33.92
C ASP A 12 26.50 -13.71 34.41
N GLN A 13 25.60 -13.28 33.51
CA GLN A 13 24.21 -12.97 33.81
C GLN A 13 23.24 -14.12 33.50
N ILE A 14 23.70 -15.19 32.84
CA ILE A 14 22.83 -16.29 32.38
C ILE A 14 22.15 -17.01 33.54
N ALA A 15 22.87 -17.25 34.64
CA ALA A 15 22.34 -17.98 35.79
C ALA A 15 21.19 -17.21 36.46
N GLU A 16 21.40 -15.92 36.72
CA GLU A 16 20.38 -15.03 37.28
C GLU A 16 19.17 -14.89 36.34
N LEU A 17 19.41 -14.66 35.04
CA LEU A 17 18.36 -14.55 34.04
C LEU A 17 17.51 -15.83 33.94
N SER A 18 18.15 -17.00 33.92
CA SER A 18 17.45 -18.28 33.86
C SER A 18 16.64 -18.55 35.12
N ALA A 19 17.13 -18.18 36.30
CA ALA A 19 16.42 -18.31 37.56
C ALA A 19 15.20 -17.38 37.63
N ALA A 20 15.36 -16.13 37.18
CA ALA A 20 14.26 -15.17 37.07
C ALA A 20 13.17 -15.71 36.14
N LEU A 21 13.51 -16.09 34.91
CA LEU A 21 12.55 -16.66 33.95
C LEU A 21 11.86 -17.93 34.48
N GLY A 22 12.59 -18.81 35.16
CA GLY A 22 12.00 -20.03 35.74
C GLY A 22 11.03 -19.76 36.90
N THR A 23 11.14 -18.62 37.58
CA THR A 23 10.32 -18.27 38.75
C THR A 23 9.14 -17.38 38.36
N THR A 24 9.36 -16.35 37.54
CA THR A 24 8.36 -15.33 37.20
C THR A 24 7.77 -15.51 35.80
N SER A 25 8.36 -16.38 34.96
CA SER A 25 8.03 -16.51 33.53
C SER A 25 8.22 -15.22 32.72
N HIS A 26 8.91 -14.21 33.26
CA HIS A 26 9.24 -13.00 32.52
C HIS A 26 10.47 -12.27 33.06
N ALA A 27 11.25 -11.65 32.19
CA ALA A 27 12.39 -10.83 32.58
C ALA A 27 12.71 -9.76 31.53
N VAL A 28 13.39 -8.70 31.97
CA VAL A 28 14.02 -7.70 31.09
C VAL A 28 15.53 -7.87 31.18
N LEU A 29 16.19 -7.92 30.04
CA LEU A 29 17.66 -7.98 29.95
C LEU A 29 18.17 -6.71 29.25
N THR A 30 18.89 -5.88 30.01
CA THR A 30 19.54 -4.69 29.48
C THR A 30 21.01 -4.99 29.24
N ALA A 31 21.45 -4.91 27.99
CA ALA A 31 22.84 -5.19 27.63
C ALA A 31 23.31 -4.34 26.45
N GLU A 32 24.51 -3.77 26.55
CA GLU A 32 25.10 -2.99 25.46
C GLU A 32 25.27 -3.84 24.19
N PRO A 33 25.17 -3.23 22.99
CA PRO A 33 25.37 -3.96 21.75
C PRO A 33 26.77 -4.58 21.67
N GLY A 34 26.83 -5.89 21.41
CA GLY A 34 28.09 -6.66 21.39
C GLY A 34 28.36 -7.46 22.66
N ALA A 35 27.58 -7.26 23.74
CA ALA A 35 27.68 -8.08 24.96
C ALA A 35 27.33 -9.56 24.75
N GLY A 36 26.68 -9.91 23.63
CA GLY A 36 26.34 -11.30 23.27
C GLY A 36 24.88 -11.69 23.49
N LYS A 37 23.99 -10.74 23.84
CA LYS A 37 22.56 -10.98 24.14
C LYS A 37 21.87 -11.88 23.09
N THR A 38 21.91 -11.49 21.82
CA THR A 38 21.27 -12.17 20.70
C THR A 38 21.76 -13.59 20.45
N THR A 39 23.06 -13.84 20.65
CA THR A 39 23.72 -15.07 20.17
C THR A 39 24.08 -16.05 21.28
N VAL A 40 24.15 -15.60 22.53
CA VAL A 40 24.52 -16.44 23.67
C VAL A 40 23.29 -16.80 24.50
N VAL A 41 22.41 -15.84 24.78
CA VAL A 41 21.26 -16.03 25.67
C VAL A 41 20.34 -17.16 25.19
N PRO A 42 19.88 -17.18 23.92
CA PRO A 42 18.99 -18.25 23.46
C PRO A 42 19.64 -19.64 23.57
N LEU A 43 20.93 -19.75 23.20
CA LEU A 43 21.69 -21.00 23.25
C LEU A 43 21.88 -21.54 24.67
N ARG A 44 22.06 -20.64 25.65
CA ARG A 44 22.22 -21.03 27.05
C ARG A 44 20.89 -21.42 27.68
N LEU A 45 19.82 -20.69 27.38
CA LEU A 45 18.47 -20.97 27.89
C LEU A 45 17.88 -22.27 27.31
N LEU A 46 18.38 -22.80 26.19
CA LEU A 46 17.99 -24.14 25.70
C LEU A 46 18.22 -25.27 26.72
N LYS A 47 19.13 -25.07 27.68
CA LYS A 47 19.46 -26.06 28.71
C LYS A 47 18.70 -25.86 30.01
N ALA A 48 17.82 -24.86 30.09
CA ALA A 48 17.08 -24.57 31.30
C ALA A 48 15.99 -25.63 31.53
N ASP A 49 15.92 -26.17 32.76
CA ASP A 49 14.99 -27.24 33.11
C ASP A 49 13.52 -26.83 32.90
N TRP A 50 13.18 -25.55 33.17
CA TRP A 50 11.83 -25.01 32.98
C TRP A 50 11.41 -24.92 31.50
N LEU A 51 12.37 -24.88 30.56
CA LEU A 51 12.07 -24.88 29.13
C LEU A 51 11.72 -26.30 28.64
N GLY A 52 12.43 -27.32 29.16
CA GLY A 52 12.30 -28.71 28.75
C GLY A 52 12.57 -28.90 27.25
N ASP A 53 11.68 -29.62 26.56
CA ASP A 53 11.76 -29.87 25.11
C ASP A 53 11.10 -28.78 24.25
N ARG A 54 10.53 -27.74 24.86
CA ARG A 54 9.84 -26.65 24.16
C ARG A 54 10.81 -25.77 23.38
N LYS A 55 10.28 -25.09 22.35
CA LYS A 55 11.07 -24.22 21.47
C LYS A 55 11.22 -22.80 22.04
N ILE A 56 12.24 -22.11 21.57
CA ILE A 56 12.43 -20.66 21.74
C ILE A 56 12.09 -19.99 20.41
N VAL A 57 11.25 -18.95 20.46
CA VAL A 57 11.06 -18.03 19.33
C VAL A 57 11.71 -16.70 19.69
N MET A 58 12.64 -16.24 18.87
CA MET A 58 13.32 -14.96 19.08
C MET A 58 12.98 -14.01 17.95
N LEU A 59 12.33 -12.92 18.27
CA LEU A 59 12.06 -11.83 17.36
C LEU A 59 13.32 -10.99 17.15
N GLU A 60 13.61 -10.74 15.88
CA GLU A 60 14.68 -9.88 15.38
C GLU A 60 14.09 -8.87 14.38
N PRO A 61 14.24 -7.54 14.58
CA PRO A 61 13.57 -6.54 13.75
C PRO A 61 13.90 -6.63 12.26
N ARG A 62 15.12 -7.06 11.94
CA ARG A 62 15.68 -6.98 10.58
C ARG A 62 15.96 -8.36 10.03
N ARG A 63 15.49 -8.64 8.81
CA ARG A 63 15.74 -9.91 8.10
C ARG A 63 17.22 -10.32 8.08
N VAL A 64 18.12 -9.37 7.84
CA VAL A 64 19.56 -9.64 7.76
C VAL A 64 20.11 -10.01 9.14
N ALA A 65 19.65 -9.33 10.19
CA ALA A 65 20.01 -9.61 11.56
C ALA A 65 19.52 -10.99 12.01
N ALA A 66 18.25 -11.32 11.72
CA ALA A 66 17.68 -12.63 12.01
C ALA A 66 18.53 -13.78 11.43
N ARG A 67 18.93 -13.65 10.15
CA ARG A 67 19.79 -14.64 9.49
C ARG A 67 21.20 -14.68 10.07
N ALA A 68 21.81 -13.52 10.30
CA ALA A 68 23.16 -13.43 10.87
C ALA A 68 23.21 -14.02 12.29
N ALA A 69 22.21 -13.73 13.12
CA ALA A 69 22.05 -14.29 14.46
C ALA A 69 21.90 -15.81 14.42
N ALA A 70 20.97 -16.33 13.60
CA ALA A 70 20.74 -17.77 13.46
C ALA A 70 21.99 -18.52 12.98
N ARG A 71 22.68 -17.97 11.96
CA ARG A 71 23.93 -18.54 11.44
C ARG A 71 25.05 -18.53 12.47
N ARG A 72 25.23 -17.42 13.19
CA ARG A 72 26.24 -17.32 14.23
C ARG A 72 25.97 -18.32 15.37
N MET A 73 24.72 -18.45 15.79
CA MET A 73 24.32 -19.45 16.79
C MET A 73 24.54 -20.89 16.31
N ALA A 74 24.20 -21.21 15.06
CA ALA A 74 24.45 -22.53 14.48
C ALA A 74 25.97 -22.83 14.40
N ALA A 75 26.77 -21.86 13.96
CA ALA A 75 28.23 -21.99 13.91
C ALA A 75 28.84 -22.21 15.30
N MET A 76 28.33 -21.54 16.34
CA MET A 76 28.75 -21.77 17.73
C MET A 76 28.45 -23.18 18.25
N LEU A 77 27.48 -23.88 17.63
CA LEU A 77 27.17 -25.27 17.90
C LEU A 77 27.94 -26.25 16.99
N GLY A 78 28.72 -25.76 16.03
CA GLY A 78 29.32 -26.59 14.98
C GLY A 78 28.27 -27.20 14.04
N GLN A 79 27.17 -26.49 13.82
CA GLN A 79 26.00 -26.95 13.08
C GLN A 79 25.70 -26.05 11.88
N GLU A 80 24.97 -26.61 10.92
CA GLU A 80 24.37 -25.82 9.83
C GLU A 80 23.02 -25.23 10.26
N PRO A 81 22.65 -24.04 9.77
CA PRO A 81 21.33 -23.48 10.02
C PRO A 81 20.20 -24.39 9.52
N GLY A 82 19.11 -24.45 10.29
CA GLY A 82 17.99 -25.37 10.07
C GLY A 82 18.10 -26.66 10.89
N GLN A 83 19.23 -26.91 11.56
CA GLN A 83 19.36 -27.94 12.60
C GLN A 83 18.75 -27.46 13.92
N THR A 84 19.53 -27.29 15.00
CA THR A 84 19.00 -26.80 16.29
C THR A 84 18.51 -25.35 16.19
N VAL A 85 19.15 -24.53 15.35
CA VAL A 85 18.86 -23.11 15.18
C VAL A 85 18.52 -22.82 13.73
N GLY A 86 17.46 -22.06 13.49
CA GLY A 86 17.04 -21.66 12.16
C GLY A 86 16.34 -20.30 12.17
N TRP A 87 15.86 -19.86 11.01
CA TRP A 87 15.13 -18.60 10.89
C TRP A 87 13.88 -18.70 10.02
N VAL A 88 12.94 -17.79 10.27
CA VAL A 88 11.76 -17.59 9.42
C VAL A 88 11.55 -16.11 9.20
N THR A 89 11.60 -15.70 7.94
CA THR A 89 11.25 -14.34 7.50
C THR A 89 10.13 -14.43 6.48
N ARG A 90 9.59 -13.29 6.03
CA ARG A 90 8.51 -13.24 5.04
C ARG A 90 8.83 -13.96 3.72
N ASP A 91 10.09 -13.92 3.28
CA ASP A 91 10.50 -14.40 1.96
C ASP A 91 11.46 -15.61 2.01
N ASP A 92 11.85 -16.05 3.21
CA ASP A 92 12.93 -17.02 3.40
C ASP A 92 12.74 -17.80 4.70
N ARG A 93 12.90 -19.12 4.64
CA ARG A 93 12.67 -20.06 5.75
C ARG A 93 13.74 -21.15 5.74
N GLN A 94 14.50 -21.23 6.83
CA GLN A 94 15.51 -22.26 7.05
C GLN A 94 15.32 -22.88 8.43
N ILE A 95 14.34 -23.79 8.55
CA ILE A 95 14.05 -24.56 9.77
C ILE A 95 13.78 -26.02 9.42
N GLY A 96 14.14 -26.94 10.31
CA GLY A 96 13.94 -28.37 10.18
C GLY A 96 13.16 -28.99 11.35
N PRO A 97 12.94 -30.32 11.35
CA PRO A 97 12.18 -30.99 12.41
C PRO A 97 12.87 -30.94 13.78
N THR A 98 14.20 -30.74 13.82
CA THR A 98 15.00 -30.66 15.05
C THR A 98 15.21 -29.22 15.54
N THR A 99 14.64 -28.21 14.86
CA THR A 99 14.85 -26.81 15.24
C THR A 99 14.18 -26.49 16.56
N ARG A 100 14.99 -26.00 17.50
CA ARG A 100 14.60 -25.59 18.85
C ARG A 100 14.63 -24.07 19.04
N ILE A 101 15.45 -23.35 18.27
CA ILE A 101 15.46 -21.88 18.24
C ILE A 101 15.03 -21.41 16.85
N GLU A 102 13.92 -20.70 16.80
CA GLU A 102 13.41 -20.05 15.59
C GLU A 102 13.62 -18.54 15.70
N VAL A 103 14.59 -18.01 14.95
CA VAL A 103 14.79 -16.56 14.84
C VAL A 103 13.82 -16.01 13.78
N VAL A 104 12.89 -15.17 14.19
CA VAL A 104 11.81 -14.70 13.32
C VAL A 104 11.83 -13.18 13.19
N THR A 105 11.38 -12.65 12.07
CA THR A 105 11.16 -11.20 11.95
C THR A 105 9.89 -10.77 12.69
N GLU A 106 9.80 -9.51 13.11
CA GLU A 106 8.66 -8.98 13.87
C GLU A 106 7.31 -9.31 13.23
N GLY A 107 7.14 -9.02 11.93
CA GLY A 107 5.90 -9.32 11.22
C GLY A 107 5.53 -10.82 11.21
N VAL A 108 6.51 -11.72 11.30
CA VAL A 108 6.25 -13.17 11.37
C VAL A 108 5.75 -13.56 12.75
N LEU A 109 6.36 -13.05 13.83
CA LEU A 109 5.87 -13.33 15.19
C LEU A 109 4.48 -12.72 15.41
N THR A 110 4.28 -11.49 14.99
CA THR A 110 2.99 -10.79 15.12
C THR A 110 1.90 -11.52 14.35
N ALA A 111 2.15 -11.94 13.09
CA ALA A 111 1.19 -12.74 12.34
C ALA A 111 0.90 -14.11 12.99
N ARG A 112 1.90 -14.76 13.61
CA ARG A 112 1.68 -16.00 14.38
C ARG A 112 0.78 -15.76 15.59
N LEU A 113 1.04 -14.72 16.38
CA LEU A 113 0.21 -14.35 17.53
C LEU A 113 -1.20 -13.92 17.13
N VAL A 114 -1.36 -13.28 15.97
CA VAL A 114 -2.69 -12.94 15.43
C VAL A 114 -3.47 -14.23 15.09
N ARG A 115 -2.80 -15.22 14.51
CA ARG A 115 -3.43 -16.47 14.06
C ARG A 115 -3.64 -17.50 15.19
N ASP A 116 -2.65 -17.69 16.05
CA ASP A 116 -2.64 -18.64 17.16
C ASP A 116 -2.00 -17.98 18.39
N PRO A 117 -2.81 -17.46 19.34
CA PRO A 117 -2.29 -16.82 20.54
C PRO A 117 -1.67 -17.79 21.54
N THR A 118 -1.90 -19.10 21.42
CA THR A 118 -1.36 -20.10 22.35
C THR A 118 0.11 -20.38 22.12
N LEU A 119 0.58 -20.16 20.88
CA LEU A 119 1.93 -20.52 20.41
C LEU A 119 2.34 -21.93 20.89
N ALA A 120 1.48 -22.93 20.64
CA ALA A 120 1.66 -24.27 21.16
C ALA A 120 3.08 -24.83 20.90
N GLY A 121 3.71 -25.37 21.95
CA GLY A 121 5.07 -25.91 21.91
C GLY A 121 6.21 -24.88 22.02
N ILE A 122 5.90 -23.59 22.09
CA ILE A 122 6.86 -22.54 22.43
C ILE A 122 6.90 -22.38 23.96
N GLY A 123 8.11 -22.43 24.54
CA GLY A 123 8.32 -22.25 25.98
C GLY A 123 8.95 -20.91 26.34
N LEU A 124 9.53 -20.20 25.36
CA LEU A 124 10.11 -18.87 25.55
C LEU A 124 9.93 -18.04 24.27
N VAL A 125 9.41 -16.82 24.44
CA VAL A 125 9.39 -15.78 23.41
C VAL A 125 10.37 -14.68 23.82
N ILE A 126 11.31 -14.38 22.94
CA ILE A 126 12.32 -13.33 23.14
C ILE A 126 12.02 -12.18 22.18
N PHE A 127 11.84 -10.98 22.71
CA PHE A 127 11.78 -9.73 21.95
C PHE A 127 13.18 -9.09 21.97
N ASP A 128 14.01 -9.34 20.96
CA ASP A 128 15.32 -8.71 20.84
C ASP A 128 15.23 -7.31 20.21
N GLU A 129 16.22 -6.48 20.51
CA GLU A 129 16.34 -5.10 20.01
C GLU A 129 15.06 -4.26 20.19
N PHE A 130 14.34 -4.49 21.30
CA PHE A 130 13.02 -3.90 21.54
C PHE A 130 13.02 -2.35 21.69
N HIS A 131 14.20 -1.74 21.75
CA HIS A 131 14.34 -0.28 21.70
C HIS A 131 14.10 0.33 20.32
N GLU A 132 14.01 -0.46 19.24
CA GLU A 132 13.60 0.06 17.93
C GLU A 132 12.13 0.52 17.93
N ARG A 133 11.31 0.05 18.88
CA ARG A 133 9.90 0.46 19.09
C ARG A 133 9.10 0.50 17.78
N SER A 134 9.25 -0.55 16.98
CA SER A 134 8.52 -0.73 15.72
C SER A 134 7.05 -1.05 15.97
N LEU A 135 6.18 -0.73 15.01
CA LEU A 135 4.76 -1.05 15.12
C LEU A 135 4.52 -2.56 15.26
N PRO A 136 5.12 -3.44 14.43
CA PRO A 136 4.93 -4.88 14.56
C PRO A 136 5.52 -5.43 15.88
N GLY A 137 6.65 -4.89 16.36
CA GLY A 137 7.27 -5.29 17.61
C GLY A 137 6.40 -4.98 18.83
N ASP A 138 5.94 -3.72 18.95
CA ASP A 138 5.04 -3.28 20.02
C ASP A 138 3.71 -4.05 19.99
N THR A 139 3.16 -4.28 18.79
CA THR A 139 1.93 -5.07 18.61
C THR A 139 2.10 -6.51 19.04
N GLY A 140 3.19 -7.17 18.61
CA GLY A 140 3.50 -8.54 19.01
C GLY A 140 3.68 -8.68 20.52
N PHE A 141 4.31 -7.69 21.15
CA PHE A 141 4.48 -7.64 22.61
C PHE A 141 3.13 -7.52 23.32
N ALA A 142 2.28 -6.57 22.93
CA ALA A 142 0.96 -6.38 23.52
C ALA A 142 0.07 -7.62 23.33
N LEU A 143 0.10 -8.26 22.14
CA LEU A 143 -0.62 -9.50 21.87
C LEU A 143 -0.13 -10.67 22.72
N ALA A 144 1.18 -10.79 22.96
CA ALA A 144 1.74 -11.83 23.82
C ALA A 144 1.30 -11.66 25.28
N LEU A 145 1.35 -10.44 25.81
CA LEU A 145 0.85 -10.14 27.15
C LEU A 145 -0.64 -10.44 27.28
N HIS A 146 -1.45 -9.98 26.33
CA HIS A 146 -2.88 -10.24 26.29
C HIS A 146 -3.19 -11.75 26.19
N ALA A 147 -2.42 -12.50 25.38
CA ALA A 147 -2.60 -13.94 25.22
C ALA A 147 -2.29 -14.74 26.50
N ARG A 148 -1.40 -14.26 27.37
CA ARG A 148 -1.17 -14.91 28.69
C ARG A 148 -2.44 -14.91 29.55
N VAL A 149 -3.21 -13.83 29.49
CA VAL A 149 -4.44 -13.67 30.28
C VAL A 149 -5.64 -14.34 29.59
N THR A 150 -5.78 -14.17 28.27
CA THR A 150 -7.01 -14.53 27.55
C THR A 150 -6.96 -15.88 26.85
N ALA A 151 -5.77 -16.39 26.53
CA ALA A 151 -5.59 -17.62 25.75
C ALA A 151 -4.68 -18.65 26.44
N GLY A 152 -4.18 -18.36 27.64
CA GLY A 152 -3.32 -19.26 28.39
C GLY A 152 -1.95 -19.49 27.74
N LEU A 153 -1.37 -18.46 27.13
CA LEU A 153 0.01 -18.54 26.62
C LEU A 153 0.98 -18.90 27.76
N ASP A 154 1.51 -20.13 27.73
CA ASP A 154 2.39 -20.72 28.76
C ASP A 154 3.90 -20.49 28.48
N ALA A 155 4.22 -19.64 27.50
CA ALA A 155 5.59 -19.28 27.20
C ALA A 155 6.09 -18.19 28.15
N ALA A 156 7.33 -18.33 28.63
CA ALA A 156 8.02 -17.24 29.30
C ALA A 156 8.31 -16.09 28.30
N LEU A 157 8.33 -14.85 28.78
CA LEU A 157 8.59 -13.66 27.96
C LEU A 157 9.89 -12.97 28.37
N LEU A 158 10.83 -12.84 27.45
CA LEU A 158 12.07 -12.12 27.65
C LEU A 158 12.13 -10.90 26.73
N VAL A 159 12.32 -9.71 27.28
CA VAL A 159 12.61 -8.51 26.49
C VAL A 159 14.08 -8.16 26.62
N MET A 160 14.79 -8.10 25.49
CA MET A 160 16.20 -7.71 25.44
C MET A 160 16.32 -6.32 24.80
N SER A 161 17.09 -5.44 25.44
CA SER A 161 17.25 -4.07 24.96
C SER A 161 18.62 -3.49 25.31
N ALA A 162 19.06 -2.51 24.53
CA ALA A 162 20.35 -1.83 24.74
C ALA A 162 20.22 -0.51 25.51
N THR A 163 19.07 0.17 25.42
CA THR A 163 18.98 1.59 25.79
C THR A 163 17.60 2.02 26.30
N ILE A 164 16.63 1.11 26.39
CA ILE A 164 15.22 1.49 26.64
C ILE A 164 14.93 1.75 28.12
N ASP A 165 13.79 2.41 28.35
CA ASP A 165 13.06 2.49 29.61
C ASP A 165 12.71 1.06 30.13
N SER A 166 13.70 0.40 30.71
CA SER A 166 13.58 -0.93 31.29
C SER A 166 12.49 -0.98 32.37
N GLN A 167 12.19 0.16 32.99
CA GLN A 167 11.16 0.31 34.00
C GLN A 167 9.75 0.20 33.42
N GLN A 168 9.43 0.93 32.34
CA GLN A 168 8.13 0.81 31.68
C GLN A 168 7.86 -0.61 31.18
N ILE A 169 8.87 -1.26 30.58
CA ILE A 169 8.75 -2.66 30.11
C ILE A 169 8.61 -3.63 31.27
N SER A 170 9.40 -3.43 32.34
CA SER A 170 9.34 -4.25 33.54
C SER A 170 7.94 -4.20 34.17
N MET A 171 7.34 -3.02 34.26
CA MET A 171 5.96 -2.84 34.72
C MET A 171 4.96 -3.54 33.80
N ALA A 172 5.08 -3.36 32.47
CA ALA A 172 4.17 -3.98 31.51
C ALA A 172 4.22 -5.52 31.53
N LEU A 173 5.41 -6.11 31.68
CA LEU A 173 5.58 -7.56 31.83
C LEU A 173 4.99 -8.10 33.14
N GLY A 174 5.07 -7.31 34.22
CA GLY A 174 4.51 -7.64 35.53
C GLY A 174 2.97 -7.58 35.56
N GLY A 175 2.36 -6.73 34.71
CA GLY A 175 0.91 -6.53 34.67
C GLY A 175 0.40 -6.01 36.03
N ASP A 176 -0.61 -6.68 36.59
CA ASP A 176 -1.11 -6.40 37.94
C ASP A 176 -0.22 -6.95 39.08
N GLY A 177 0.82 -7.72 38.71
CA GLY A 177 1.79 -8.30 39.63
C GLY A 177 3.02 -7.41 39.89
N PRO A 178 4.05 -7.94 40.56
CA PRO A 178 5.30 -7.21 40.75
C PRO A 178 6.00 -6.95 39.41
N PRO A 179 6.73 -5.83 39.26
CA PRO A 179 7.51 -5.56 38.05
C PRO A 179 8.46 -6.71 37.72
N ALA A 180 8.66 -6.97 36.43
CA ALA A 180 9.56 -8.02 35.98
C ALA A 180 11.01 -7.76 36.41
N PRO A 181 11.76 -8.79 36.83
CA PRO A 181 13.18 -8.65 37.13
C PRO A 181 13.94 -8.03 35.96
N VAL A 182 14.74 -7.00 36.25
CA VAL A 182 15.64 -6.35 35.29
C VAL A 182 17.07 -6.82 35.56
N ILE A 183 17.64 -7.56 34.62
CA ILE A 183 19.02 -8.06 34.69
C ILE A 183 19.87 -7.16 33.79
N GLU A 184 20.97 -6.64 34.34
CA GLU A 184 21.86 -5.74 33.63
C GLU A 184 23.20 -6.41 33.33
N SER A 185 23.61 -6.38 32.06
CA SER A 185 24.93 -6.84 31.64
C SER A 185 25.77 -5.65 31.16
N PRO A 186 26.85 -5.30 31.89
CA PRO A 186 27.73 -4.23 31.47
C PRO A 186 28.44 -4.59 30.17
N GLY A 187 28.53 -3.65 29.24
CA GLY A 187 29.29 -3.83 28.00
C GLY A 187 30.80 -3.79 28.23
N ARG A 188 31.54 -4.22 27.20
CA ARG A 188 32.98 -3.95 27.08
C ARG A 188 33.18 -2.97 25.92
N THR A 189 33.16 -1.68 26.22
CA THR A 189 33.38 -0.61 25.23
C THR A 189 34.68 0.12 25.52
N PHE A 190 35.48 0.32 24.47
CA PHE A 190 36.67 1.14 24.51
C PHE A 190 36.32 2.61 24.20
N PRO A 191 37.14 3.59 24.62
CA PRO A 191 36.89 5.00 24.34
C PRO A 191 36.76 5.29 22.84
N VAL A 192 35.78 6.11 22.47
CA VAL A 192 35.56 6.59 21.10
C VAL A 192 35.78 8.10 21.03
N GLU A 193 36.71 8.56 20.19
CA GLU A 193 36.93 9.98 19.94
C GLU A 193 35.86 10.55 19.00
N LEU A 194 35.17 11.61 19.43
CA LEU A 194 34.13 12.27 18.62
C LEU A 194 34.70 13.44 17.82
N VAL A 195 34.57 13.35 16.49
CA VAL A 195 35.02 14.38 15.54
C VAL A 195 33.83 15.03 14.85
N TRP A 196 33.66 16.34 15.01
CA TRP A 196 32.54 17.09 14.43
C TRP A 196 32.91 17.69 13.07
N ARG A 197 32.13 17.37 12.02
CA ARG A 197 32.31 17.84 10.64
C ARG A 197 30.97 18.37 10.09
N PRO A 198 30.43 19.46 10.68
CA PRO A 198 29.09 19.93 10.33
C PRO A 198 28.96 20.25 8.83
N ARG A 199 27.98 19.62 8.19
CA ARG A 199 27.59 19.92 6.81
C ARG A 199 26.83 21.26 6.76
N LYS A 200 27.09 22.09 5.76
CA LYS A 200 26.26 23.28 5.51
C LYS A 200 24.85 22.84 5.08
N ALA A 201 23.80 23.42 5.64
CA ALA A 201 22.41 22.96 5.43
C ALA A 201 22.03 22.70 3.96
N ARG A 202 22.43 23.60 3.04
CA ARG A 202 22.15 23.52 1.59
C ARG A 202 23.15 22.71 0.76
N SER A 203 24.24 22.23 1.35
CA SER A 203 25.25 21.47 0.61
C SER A 203 24.81 20.02 0.39
N PRO A 204 25.07 19.38 -0.76
CA PRO A 204 24.70 17.99 -0.99
C PRO A 204 25.34 17.05 0.05
N LEU A 205 24.61 16.01 0.46
CA LEU A 205 25.06 15.06 1.49
C LEU A 205 26.28 14.26 1.04
N VAL A 206 26.22 13.70 -0.17
CA VAL A 206 27.19 12.72 -0.67
C VAL A 206 28.62 13.28 -0.72
N PRO A 207 28.89 14.47 -1.28
CA PRO A 207 30.24 15.03 -1.28
C PRO A 207 30.82 15.27 0.12
N ALA A 208 29.97 15.66 1.09
CA ALA A 208 30.40 15.84 2.46
C ALA A 208 30.80 14.50 3.10
N VAL A 209 29.99 13.45 2.88
CA VAL A 209 30.30 12.09 3.34
C VAL A 209 31.60 11.60 2.73
N VAL A 210 31.75 11.67 1.40
CA VAL A 210 32.97 11.22 0.70
C VAL A 210 34.21 11.92 1.25
N LYS A 211 34.16 13.26 1.42
CA LYS A 211 35.26 14.02 2.02
C LYS A 211 35.62 13.51 3.42
N THR A 212 34.63 13.24 4.27
CA THR A 212 34.85 12.76 5.63
C THR A 212 35.34 11.31 5.66
N VAL A 213 34.89 10.46 4.73
CA VAL A 213 35.39 9.08 4.60
C VAL A 213 36.86 9.10 4.19
N VAL A 214 37.26 9.92 3.22
CA VAL A 214 38.66 10.08 2.82
C VAL A 214 39.53 10.59 3.99
N GLU A 215 38.98 11.45 4.84
CA GLU A 215 39.65 11.86 6.08
C GLU A 215 39.81 10.69 7.07
N ALA A 216 38.73 9.93 7.32
CA ALA A 216 38.73 8.76 8.21
C ALA A 216 39.68 7.66 7.72
N LEU A 217 39.86 7.54 6.39
CA LEU A 217 40.83 6.61 5.80
C LEU A 217 42.30 6.95 6.09
N ARG A 218 42.61 8.06 6.77
CA ARG A 218 43.98 8.35 7.22
C ARG A 218 44.40 7.58 8.47
N SER A 219 43.46 7.14 9.30
CA SER A 219 43.74 6.23 10.43
C SER A 219 43.89 4.79 9.95
N SER A 220 44.21 3.84 10.82
CA SER A 220 44.23 2.40 10.50
C SER A 220 42.86 1.74 10.71
N GLY A 221 42.55 0.70 9.94
CA GLY A 221 41.35 -0.15 10.10
C GLY A 221 40.14 0.28 9.25
N ASP A 222 39.04 -0.45 9.37
CA ASP A 222 37.89 -0.32 8.49
C ASP A 222 36.95 0.82 8.91
N VAL A 223 36.28 1.40 7.91
CA VAL A 223 35.36 2.53 8.10
C VAL A 223 33.92 2.07 7.89
N LEU A 224 33.05 2.33 8.86
CA LEU A 224 31.60 2.13 8.73
C LEU A 224 30.91 3.48 8.50
N VAL A 225 30.11 3.60 7.46
CA VAL A 225 29.44 4.85 7.08
C VAL A 225 27.93 4.66 7.19
N PHE A 226 27.27 5.48 8.02
CA PHE A 226 25.82 5.49 8.16
C PHE A 226 25.19 6.51 7.20
N LEU A 227 24.31 6.02 6.33
CA LEU A 227 23.58 6.79 5.31
C LEU A 227 22.07 6.55 5.44
N PRO A 228 21.22 7.52 5.05
CA PRO A 228 19.77 7.41 5.27
C PRO A 228 19.09 6.38 4.35
N GLY A 229 19.73 5.93 3.25
CA GLY A 229 19.10 4.94 2.37
C GLY A 229 19.93 4.53 1.16
N VAL A 230 19.39 3.59 0.38
CA VAL A 230 20.05 2.94 -0.76
C VAL A 230 20.46 3.93 -1.86
N GLY A 231 19.62 4.95 -2.11
CA GLY A 231 19.92 5.98 -3.09
C GLY A 231 21.18 6.77 -2.74
N GLU A 232 21.33 7.12 -1.46
CA GLU A 232 22.53 7.78 -0.94
C GLU A 232 23.73 6.82 -0.93
N ILE A 233 23.57 5.57 -0.49
CA ILE A 233 24.63 4.54 -0.52
C ILE A 233 25.22 4.41 -1.92
N ARG A 234 24.40 4.20 -2.96
CA ARG A 234 24.89 4.02 -4.32
C ARG A 234 25.56 5.26 -4.91
N ARG A 235 25.13 6.47 -4.52
CA ARG A 235 25.80 7.71 -4.95
C ARG A 235 27.15 7.87 -4.27
N THR A 236 27.19 7.65 -2.94
CA THR A 236 28.43 7.66 -2.16
C THR A 236 29.41 6.60 -2.66
N GLU A 237 28.96 5.40 -2.97
CA GLU A 237 29.78 4.32 -3.54
C GLU A 237 30.49 4.77 -4.82
N ARG A 238 29.75 5.33 -5.78
CA ARG A 238 30.33 5.82 -7.05
C ARG A 238 31.30 6.97 -6.85
N GLU A 239 30.91 7.99 -6.08
CA GLU A 239 31.76 9.17 -5.84
C GLU A 239 33.00 8.83 -5.01
N LEU A 240 32.86 7.92 -4.03
CA LEU A 240 33.97 7.46 -3.22
C LEU A 240 34.95 6.62 -4.04
N ALA A 241 34.46 5.69 -4.86
CA ALA A 241 35.31 4.88 -5.74
C ALA A 241 36.15 5.77 -6.68
N ALA A 242 35.54 6.83 -7.23
CA ALA A 242 36.26 7.82 -8.04
C ALA A 242 37.30 8.60 -7.22
N ALA A 243 37.02 8.90 -5.95
CA ALA A 243 37.92 9.66 -5.08
C ALA A 243 39.13 8.86 -4.56
N VAL A 244 38.97 7.55 -4.31
CA VAL A 244 40.04 6.70 -3.75
C VAL A 244 40.84 5.93 -4.82
N GLY A 245 40.28 5.78 -6.02
CA GLY A 245 40.92 5.05 -7.12
C GLY A 245 40.88 3.52 -6.96
N PRO A 246 41.39 2.78 -7.96
CA PRO A 246 41.32 1.31 -7.99
C PRO A 246 42.17 0.62 -6.92
N GLU A 247 43.25 1.27 -6.47
CA GLU A 247 44.11 0.81 -5.36
C GLU A 247 43.55 1.17 -3.97
N GLY A 248 42.34 1.77 -3.93
CA GLY A 248 41.66 2.17 -2.71
C GLY A 248 41.09 0.99 -1.91
N PRO A 249 40.49 1.25 -0.75
CA PRO A 249 39.82 0.22 0.05
C PRO A 249 38.63 -0.39 -0.71
N ALA A 250 38.28 -1.62 -0.37
CA ALA A 250 37.05 -2.24 -0.88
C ALA A 250 35.82 -1.50 -0.36
N ILE A 251 34.96 -1.01 -1.24
CA ILE A 251 33.72 -0.31 -0.90
C ILE A 251 32.57 -1.30 -0.96
N LEU A 252 31.92 -1.55 0.18
CA LEU A 252 30.91 -2.59 0.32
C LEU A 252 29.58 -1.98 0.79
N PRO A 253 28.51 -1.99 -0.03
CA PRO A 253 27.19 -1.57 0.43
C PRO A 253 26.60 -2.58 1.41
N LEU A 254 25.81 -2.11 2.38
CA LEU A 254 25.07 -2.94 3.32
C LEU A 254 23.65 -2.38 3.54
N HIS A 255 22.68 -2.94 2.82
CA HIS A 255 21.26 -2.57 2.94
C HIS A 255 20.32 -3.76 2.67
N GLY A 256 19.07 -3.65 3.12
CA GLY A 256 18.12 -4.77 3.16
C GLY A 256 17.73 -5.41 1.82
N SER A 257 17.90 -4.67 0.71
CA SER A 257 17.60 -5.15 -0.66
C SER A 257 18.75 -5.85 -1.39
N LEU A 258 19.94 -5.96 -0.78
CA LEU A 258 21.05 -6.76 -1.32
C LEU A 258 20.76 -8.26 -1.26
N ALA A 259 21.41 -9.03 -2.12
CA ALA A 259 21.40 -10.48 -2.02
C ALA A 259 22.09 -10.93 -0.73
N ALA A 260 21.73 -12.12 -0.22
CA ALA A 260 22.27 -12.63 1.05
C ALA A 260 23.81 -12.68 1.04
N VAL A 261 24.40 -13.18 -0.05
CA VAL A 261 25.85 -13.32 -0.22
C VAL A 261 26.57 -11.96 -0.17
N GLU A 262 25.97 -10.92 -0.75
CA GLU A 262 26.53 -9.57 -0.73
C GLU A 262 26.50 -8.96 0.67
N GLN A 263 25.41 -9.18 1.42
CA GLN A 263 25.30 -8.75 2.81
C GLN A 263 26.34 -9.46 3.68
N ASP A 264 26.47 -10.78 3.53
CA ASP A 264 27.45 -11.58 4.26
C ASP A 264 28.89 -11.09 4.01
N ALA A 265 29.21 -10.75 2.76
CA ALA A 265 30.52 -10.22 2.39
C ALA A 265 30.87 -8.88 3.07
N ALA A 266 29.86 -8.06 3.40
CA ALA A 266 30.06 -6.80 4.12
C ALA A 266 30.30 -7.00 5.63
N LEU A 267 29.84 -8.12 6.21
CA LEU A 267 29.93 -8.39 7.65
C LEU A 267 31.29 -8.98 8.05
N ILE A 268 31.88 -9.84 7.20
CA ILE A 268 33.08 -10.63 7.52
C ILE A 268 34.36 -9.84 7.26
N ALA A 269 35.24 -9.76 8.26
CA ALA A 269 36.56 -9.12 8.16
C ALA A 269 37.40 -9.65 6.98
N ARG A 270 38.16 -8.75 6.34
CA ARG A 270 39.06 -9.06 5.21
C ARG A 270 40.48 -8.60 5.51
N ALA A 271 41.46 -9.20 4.84
CA ALA A 271 42.87 -8.77 4.92
C ALA A 271 43.09 -7.38 4.33
N SER A 272 42.33 -7.03 3.28
CA SER A 272 42.32 -5.70 2.66
C SER A 272 41.38 -4.76 3.40
N ARG A 273 41.76 -3.49 3.52
CA ARG A 273 40.95 -2.44 4.14
C ARG A 273 39.62 -2.22 3.44
N ARG A 274 38.57 -1.89 4.21
CA ARG A 274 37.19 -1.75 3.73
C ARG A 274 36.53 -0.44 4.16
N VAL A 275 35.59 0.01 3.33
CA VAL A 275 34.57 1.00 3.67
C VAL A 275 33.20 0.34 3.51
N VAL A 276 32.48 0.18 4.61
CA VAL A 276 31.13 -0.38 4.61
C VAL A 276 30.12 0.78 4.60
N LEU A 277 29.30 0.85 3.56
CA LEU A 277 28.27 1.88 3.39
C LEU A 277 26.91 1.31 3.81
N ALA A 278 26.44 1.64 5.01
CA ALA A 278 25.28 1.01 5.63
C ALA A 278 24.12 2.00 5.89
N THR A 279 22.91 1.46 5.98
CA THR A 279 21.81 2.16 6.69
C THR A 279 21.93 1.92 8.20
N ASP A 280 20.91 2.31 8.95
CA ASP A 280 20.63 1.88 10.32
C ASP A 280 20.68 0.34 10.55
N LEU A 281 20.72 -0.46 9.48
CA LEU A 281 20.94 -1.90 9.54
C LEU A 281 22.18 -2.30 10.36
N ALA A 282 23.24 -1.49 10.34
CA ALA A 282 24.47 -1.76 11.10
C ALA A 282 24.50 -1.14 12.51
N GLU A 283 23.41 -0.49 12.94
CA GLU A 283 23.37 0.33 14.16
C GLU A 283 23.34 -0.49 15.46
N THR A 284 22.60 -1.60 15.46
CA THR A 284 22.25 -2.41 16.65
C THR A 284 22.54 -3.89 16.39
N SER A 285 21.77 -4.49 15.50
CA SER A 285 21.58 -5.93 15.36
C SER A 285 22.67 -6.66 14.56
N LEU A 286 23.55 -5.93 13.87
CA LEU A 286 24.62 -6.50 13.04
C LEU A 286 26.00 -6.08 13.54
N THR A 287 26.85 -7.08 13.77
CA THR A 287 28.27 -6.86 14.06
C THR A 287 29.03 -6.88 12.74
N VAL A 288 29.65 -5.75 12.42
CA VAL A 288 30.62 -5.65 11.33
C VAL A 288 32.00 -5.74 11.96
N ASP A 289 32.76 -6.78 11.62
CA ASP A 289 34.08 -6.99 12.22
C ASP A 289 35.11 -5.97 11.70
N GLY A 290 36.10 -5.60 12.51
CA GLY A 290 37.26 -4.80 12.09
C GLY A 290 37.04 -3.29 11.99
N ILE A 291 35.88 -2.77 12.42
CA ILE A 291 35.58 -1.32 12.38
C ILE A 291 36.40 -0.57 13.44
N THR A 292 37.13 0.45 13.01
CA THR A 292 37.90 1.37 13.88
C THR A 292 37.48 2.83 13.72
N ALA A 293 36.74 3.15 12.66
CA ALA A 293 36.19 4.48 12.44
C ALA A 293 34.73 4.42 11.95
N VAL A 294 33.92 5.35 12.42
CA VAL A 294 32.52 5.53 11.99
C VAL A 294 32.35 6.91 11.35
N VAL A 295 31.62 7.01 10.25
CA VAL A 295 31.18 8.27 9.65
C VAL A 295 29.66 8.30 9.65
N ASP A 296 29.07 9.15 10.46
CA ASP A 296 27.61 9.25 10.60
C ASP A 296 27.06 10.50 9.90
N ALA A 297 26.20 10.29 8.91
CA ALA A 297 25.46 11.35 8.24
C ALA A 297 24.45 12.06 9.17
N GLY A 298 24.09 11.43 10.30
CA GLY A 298 23.16 11.96 11.30
C GLY A 298 21.70 11.92 10.88
N LEU A 299 21.37 11.09 9.88
CA LEU A 299 20.04 10.96 9.30
C LEU A 299 19.56 9.50 9.36
N ALA A 300 18.24 9.32 9.46
CA ALA A 300 17.55 8.03 9.39
C ALA A 300 16.29 8.17 8.54
N ARG A 301 15.81 7.06 7.96
CA ARG A 301 14.49 6.98 7.32
C ARG A 301 13.56 6.23 8.25
N VAL A 302 12.49 6.89 8.68
CA VAL A 302 11.48 6.31 9.56
C VAL A 302 10.10 6.37 8.92
N PRO A 303 9.25 5.37 9.14
CA PRO A 303 7.86 5.42 8.71
C PRO A 303 7.13 6.53 9.46
N ARG A 304 6.30 7.30 8.74
CA ARG A 304 5.37 8.30 9.27
C ARG A 304 4.11 8.36 8.45
N PHE A 305 3.01 8.79 9.05
CA PHE A 305 1.77 9.07 8.36
C PHE A 305 1.97 10.19 7.32
N ASP A 306 1.73 9.89 6.04
CA ASP A 306 1.70 10.87 4.97
C ASP A 306 0.26 11.30 4.70
N THR A 307 -0.09 12.51 5.16
CA THR A 307 -1.44 13.08 4.99
C THR A 307 -1.84 13.25 3.52
N ARG A 308 -0.84 13.38 2.62
CA ARG A 308 -1.04 13.55 1.18
C ARG A 308 -1.70 12.33 0.56
N THR A 309 -1.18 11.15 0.86
CA THR A 309 -1.67 9.86 0.35
C THR A 309 -2.66 9.19 1.31
N GLY A 310 -2.70 9.62 2.58
CA GLY A 310 -3.49 8.96 3.63
C GLY A 310 -2.96 7.57 3.97
N MET A 311 -1.65 7.36 3.84
CA MET A 311 -0.95 6.09 4.09
C MET A 311 0.41 6.37 4.75
N THR A 312 1.05 5.35 5.30
CA THR A 312 2.41 5.46 5.86
C THR A 312 3.47 5.59 4.75
N ALA A 313 4.42 6.51 4.90
CA ALA A 313 5.56 6.69 4.00
C ALA A 313 6.88 6.88 4.76
N LEU A 314 8.00 6.63 4.10
CA LEU A 314 9.34 6.83 4.69
C LEU A 314 9.78 8.29 4.65
N THR A 315 9.90 8.91 5.83
CA THR A 315 10.39 10.27 6.01
C THR A 315 11.85 10.27 6.49
N THR A 316 12.68 11.15 5.93
CA THR A 316 14.06 11.32 6.41
C THR A 316 14.09 12.32 7.56
N VAL A 317 14.59 11.88 8.71
CA VAL A 317 14.70 12.68 9.94
C VAL A 317 16.13 12.68 10.46
N SER A 318 16.45 13.61 11.36
CA SER A 318 17.67 13.55 12.15
C SER A 318 17.60 12.40 13.14
N THR A 319 18.70 11.67 13.30
CA THR A 319 18.82 10.61 14.32
C THR A 319 18.76 11.16 15.74
N SER A 320 18.28 10.34 16.67
CA SER A 320 18.30 10.66 18.10
C SER A 320 19.74 10.66 18.66
N ARG A 321 19.91 11.15 19.89
CA ARG A 321 21.20 11.07 20.60
C ARG A 321 21.61 9.62 20.85
N ALA A 322 20.69 8.80 21.36
CA ALA A 322 20.95 7.39 21.62
C ALA A 322 21.40 6.64 20.35
N SER A 323 20.72 6.86 19.23
CA SER A 323 21.10 6.27 17.93
C SER A 323 22.51 6.70 17.50
N ALA A 324 22.83 8.00 17.59
CA ALA A 324 24.15 8.51 17.26
C ALA A 324 25.26 7.97 18.19
N ASP A 325 24.95 7.68 19.45
CA ASP A 325 25.89 7.11 20.41
C ASP A 325 26.11 5.61 20.15
N GLN A 326 25.06 4.85 19.83
CA GLN A 326 25.15 3.45 19.39
C GLN A 326 25.97 3.30 18.10
N ARG A 327 25.75 4.19 17.12
CA ARG A 327 26.53 4.25 15.88
C ARG A 327 28.00 4.53 16.17
N ALA A 328 28.29 5.52 17.02
CA ALA A 328 29.67 5.82 17.41
C ALA A 328 30.34 4.64 18.12
N GLY A 329 29.61 3.95 19.01
CA GLY A 329 30.10 2.76 19.72
C GLY A 329 30.53 1.61 18.81
N ARG A 330 30.15 1.59 17.52
CA ARG A 330 30.58 0.57 16.56
C ARG A 330 32.09 0.57 16.33
N SER A 331 32.78 1.70 16.47
CA SER A 331 34.25 1.76 16.39
C SER A 331 34.96 1.45 17.70
N GLY A 332 34.26 1.41 18.83
CA GLY A 332 34.82 1.16 20.17
C GLY A 332 34.76 -0.30 20.63
N ARG A 333 34.53 -1.27 19.72
CA ARG A 333 34.29 -2.68 20.10
C ARG A 333 35.55 -3.51 20.30
N LEU A 334 36.54 -3.33 19.43
CA LEU A 334 37.78 -4.12 19.43
C LEU A 334 38.95 -3.39 20.12
N GLY A 335 38.83 -2.07 20.24
CA GLY A 335 39.84 -1.18 20.78
C GLY A 335 39.38 0.28 20.66
N PRO A 336 40.23 1.26 21.03
CA PRO A 336 39.92 2.68 20.86
C PRO A 336 39.58 3.02 19.41
N GLY A 337 38.52 3.81 19.22
CA GLY A 337 37.96 4.12 17.90
C GLY A 337 37.68 5.60 17.69
N MET A 338 37.26 5.94 16.47
CA MET A 338 36.85 7.30 16.10
C MET A 338 35.42 7.33 15.55
N ALA A 339 34.69 8.42 15.79
CA ALA A 339 33.38 8.66 15.19
C ALA A 339 33.26 10.09 14.66
N TYR A 340 33.09 10.21 13.35
CA TYR A 340 32.89 11.46 12.64
C TYR A 340 31.39 11.74 12.50
N ARG A 341 30.94 12.89 13.00
CA ARG A 341 29.54 13.32 12.97
C ARG A 341 29.38 14.49 12.01
N LEU A 342 28.52 14.34 10.99
CA LEU A 342 28.31 15.36 9.95
C LEU A 342 27.41 16.53 10.36
N TRP A 343 27.19 16.71 11.66
CA TRP A 343 26.43 17.80 12.26
C TRP A 343 27.25 18.52 13.34
N SER A 344 26.73 19.62 13.88
CA SER A 344 27.43 20.40 14.90
C SER A 344 27.19 19.85 16.31
N LYS A 345 28.09 20.14 17.25
CA LYS A 345 27.89 19.82 18.67
C LYS A 345 26.63 20.48 19.25
N LEU A 346 26.28 21.68 18.78
CA LEU A 346 25.05 22.39 19.16
C LEU A 346 23.80 21.66 18.66
N GLU A 347 23.78 21.26 17.39
CA GLU A 347 22.69 20.46 16.82
C GLU A 347 22.55 19.11 17.54
N HIS A 348 23.65 18.52 17.97
CA HIS A 348 23.60 17.28 18.75
C HIS A 348 22.86 17.45 20.08
N ALA A 349 23.11 18.56 20.79
CA ALA A 349 22.46 18.84 22.06
C ALA A 349 20.95 19.07 21.93
N SER A 350 20.47 19.58 20.78
CA SER A 350 19.04 19.78 20.51
C SER A 350 18.33 18.55 19.96
N ARG A 351 19.02 17.45 19.66
CA ARG A 351 18.39 16.20 19.21
C ARG A 351 17.64 15.53 20.36
N PRO A 352 16.52 14.86 20.07
CA PRO A 352 15.79 14.14 21.09
C PRO A 352 16.64 12.97 21.63
N PRO A 353 16.48 12.57 22.90
CA PRO A 353 17.17 11.41 23.47
C PRO A 353 16.89 10.14 22.67
N PHE A 354 15.62 9.89 22.36
CA PHE A 354 15.11 8.77 21.56
C PHE A 354 14.15 9.28 20.49
N LEU A 355 13.92 8.48 19.45
CA LEU A 355 12.82 8.75 18.53
C LEU A 355 11.51 8.28 19.17
N PRO A 356 10.37 8.92 18.86
CA PRO A 356 9.06 8.43 19.30
C PRO A 356 8.79 7.02 18.73
N PRO A 357 8.01 6.18 19.45
CA PRO A 357 7.65 4.85 19.00
C PRO A 357 6.79 4.91 17.73
N GLU A 358 7.00 3.96 16.81
CA GLU A 358 6.37 3.98 15.49
C GLU A 358 4.84 4.05 15.55
N ILE A 359 4.22 3.33 16.49
CA ILE A 359 2.76 3.27 16.69
C ILE A 359 2.10 4.64 16.90
N THR A 360 2.88 5.65 17.31
CA THR A 360 2.39 7.02 17.53
C THR A 360 2.55 7.94 16.32
N GLU A 361 3.28 7.50 15.29
CA GLU A 361 3.70 8.35 14.15
C GLU A 361 3.14 7.85 12.81
N VAL A 362 2.52 6.67 12.76
CA VAL A 362 2.06 6.01 11.52
C VAL A 362 0.54 5.91 11.41
N GLU A 363 0.07 5.58 10.21
CA GLU A 363 -1.30 5.14 9.95
C GLU A 363 -1.51 3.72 10.54
N VAL A 364 -2.68 3.42 11.11
CA VAL A 364 -2.94 2.18 11.87
C VAL A 364 -4.08 1.31 11.32
N ALA A 365 -4.64 1.56 10.12
CA ALA A 365 -5.72 0.75 9.55
C ALA A 365 -5.34 -0.72 9.34
N SER A 366 -4.09 -1.01 8.98
CA SER A 366 -3.62 -2.41 8.89
C SER A 366 -3.67 -3.09 10.27
N LEU A 367 -3.20 -2.38 11.31
CA LEU A 367 -3.24 -2.87 12.70
C LEU A 367 -4.69 -3.10 13.16
N VAL A 368 -5.56 -2.12 12.96
CA VAL A 368 -6.98 -2.21 13.36
C VAL A 368 -7.65 -3.42 12.70
N LEU A 369 -7.42 -3.63 11.40
CA LEU A 369 -7.99 -4.77 10.68
C LEU A 369 -7.47 -6.11 11.24
N ASP A 370 -6.17 -6.22 11.51
CA ASP A 370 -5.56 -7.43 12.08
C ASP A 370 -6.08 -7.72 13.51
N LEU A 371 -6.28 -6.68 14.32
CA LEU A 371 -6.84 -6.82 15.67
C LEU A 371 -8.33 -7.17 15.64
N ALA A 372 -9.09 -6.60 14.71
CA ALA A 372 -10.49 -6.91 14.52
C ALA A 372 -10.73 -8.39 14.15
N ARG A 373 -9.78 -9.05 13.43
CA ARG A 373 -9.82 -10.52 13.18
C ARG A 373 -9.86 -11.34 14.47
N ARG A 374 -9.37 -10.78 15.57
CA ARG A 374 -9.37 -11.39 16.90
C ARG A 374 -10.49 -10.90 17.81
N GLY A 375 -11.39 -10.07 17.28
CA GLY A 375 -12.47 -9.46 18.06
C GLY A 375 -12.01 -8.32 18.96
N ILE A 376 -10.77 -7.83 18.84
CA ILE A 376 -10.26 -6.66 19.55
C ILE A 376 -10.69 -5.41 18.79
N ARG A 377 -11.43 -4.52 19.43
CA ARG A 377 -12.09 -3.37 18.77
C ARG A 377 -11.57 -2.02 19.28
N HIS A 378 -10.94 -2.01 20.46
CA HIS A 378 -10.37 -0.83 21.08
C HIS A 378 -8.91 -1.07 21.47
N PRO A 379 -8.05 -0.04 21.35
CA PRO A 379 -6.64 -0.16 21.71
C PRO A 379 -6.44 -0.42 23.20
N SER A 380 -7.39 0.02 24.05
CA SER A 380 -7.38 -0.20 25.51
C SER A 380 -7.59 -1.65 25.94
N GLU A 381 -8.04 -2.53 25.04
CA GLU A 381 -8.13 -3.97 25.30
C GLU A 381 -6.75 -4.64 25.28
N LEU A 382 -5.73 -3.96 24.76
CA LEU A 382 -4.36 -4.45 24.69
C LEU A 382 -3.45 -3.62 25.60
N PRO A 383 -2.50 -4.27 26.31
CA PRO A 383 -1.52 -3.59 27.16
C PRO A 383 -0.38 -3.02 26.32
N PHE A 384 -0.67 -2.07 25.44
CA PHE A 384 0.37 -1.33 24.72
C PHE A 384 1.22 -0.51 25.69
N LEU A 385 2.53 -0.44 25.43
CA LEU A 385 3.42 0.47 26.16
C LEU A 385 3.04 1.93 25.89
N ASP A 386 2.81 2.23 24.61
CA ASP A 386 2.28 3.48 24.13
C ASP A 386 1.10 3.14 23.20
N PRO A 387 -0.15 3.47 23.58
CA PRO A 387 -1.29 3.19 22.71
C PRO A 387 -1.27 4.09 21.46
N PRO A 388 -1.84 3.63 20.33
CA PRO A 388 -2.05 4.51 19.19
C PRO A 388 -2.96 5.68 19.59
N ALA A 389 -2.75 6.84 18.98
CA ALA A 389 -3.58 8.01 19.25
C ALA A 389 -5.06 7.71 18.93
N GLU A 390 -5.98 8.12 19.81
CA GLU A 390 -7.41 7.86 19.65
C GLU A 390 -7.96 8.36 18.31
N SER A 391 -7.50 9.53 17.86
CA SER A 391 -7.88 10.10 16.56
C SER A 391 -7.35 9.27 15.38
N ALA A 392 -6.16 8.69 15.50
CA ALA A 392 -5.60 7.82 14.46
C ALA A 392 -6.35 6.49 14.41
N TRP A 393 -6.70 5.91 15.57
CA TRP A 393 -7.52 4.71 15.64
C TRP A 393 -8.92 4.93 15.06
N ALA A 394 -9.59 6.03 15.44
CA ALA A 394 -10.91 6.36 14.93
C ALA A 394 -10.91 6.56 13.41
N ALA A 395 -9.92 7.28 12.87
CA ALA A 395 -9.77 7.48 11.42
C ALA A 395 -9.51 6.15 10.67
N ALA A 396 -8.76 5.23 11.28
CA ALA A 396 -8.53 3.89 10.74
C ALA A 396 -9.81 3.05 10.70
N VAL A 397 -10.61 3.04 11.77
CA VAL A 397 -11.92 2.37 11.80
C VAL A 397 -12.84 2.94 10.72
N GLU A 398 -12.99 4.26 10.69
CA GLU A 398 -13.82 4.97 9.70
C GLU A 398 -13.38 4.66 8.25
N LEU A 399 -12.07 4.61 7.99
CA LEU A 399 -11.54 4.19 6.70
C LEU A 399 -11.94 2.75 6.37
N LEU A 400 -11.74 1.81 7.29
CA LEU A 400 -12.04 0.40 7.05
C LEU A 400 -13.54 0.15 6.85
N GLU A 401 -14.41 0.86 7.55
CA GLU A 401 -15.86 0.84 7.32
C GLU A 401 -16.19 1.34 5.90
N ARG A 402 -15.62 2.47 5.47
CA ARG A 402 -15.81 3.00 4.10
C ARG A 402 -15.28 2.06 3.02
N LEU A 403 -14.21 1.31 3.31
CA LEU A 403 -13.69 0.29 2.40
C LEU A 403 -14.52 -1.00 2.41
N GLY A 404 -15.56 -1.10 3.26
CA GLY A 404 -16.34 -2.32 3.46
C GLY A 404 -15.57 -3.45 4.16
N ALA A 405 -14.41 -3.14 4.76
CA ALA A 405 -13.55 -4.10 5.43
C ALA A 405 -14.07 -4.45 6.84
N LEU A 406 -14.74 -3.50 7.51
CA LEU A 406 -15.43 -3.73 8.77
C LEU A 406 -16.95 -3.61 8.59
N ASP A 407 -17.70 -4.38 9.37
CA ASP A 407 -19.15 -4.20 9.53
C ASP A 407 -19.47 -3.15 10.61
N ALA A 408 -20.75 -2.82 10.78
CA ALA A 408 -21.21 -1.85 11.79
C ALA A 408 -20.92 -2.27 13.25
N GLY A 409 -20.54 -3.53 13.48
CA GLY A 409 -20.11 -4.05 14.78
C GLY A 409 -18.60 -3.98 15.00
N GLY A 410 -17.83 -3.49 14.01
CA GLY A 410 -16.37 -3.44 14.05
C GLY A 410 -15.71 -4.81 13.82
N LEU A 411 -16.42 -5.78 13.24
CA LEU A 411 -15.85 -7.08 12.86
C LEU A 411 -15.45 -7.09 11.37
N PRO A 412 -14.41 -7.86 10.99
CA PRO A 412 -14.03 -7.97 9.58
C PRO A 412 -15.12 -8.64 8.74
N SER A 413 -15.48 -8.00 7.63
CA SER A 413 -16.32 -8.61 6.61
C SER A 413 -15.58 -9.71 5.84
N LYS A 414 -16.26 -10.46 4.96
CA LYS A 414 -15.59 -11.41 4.04
C LYS A 414 -14.52 -10.71 3.20
N LEU A 415 -14.82 -9.49 2.76
CA LEU A 415 -13.90 -8.62 2.04
C LEU A 415 -12.73 -8.19 2.93
N GLY A 416 -13.00 -7.75 4.16
CA GLY A 416 -11.97 -7.38 5.13
C GLY A 416 -10.99 -8.51 5.45
N LEU A 417 -11.49 -9.74 5.59
CA LEU A 417 -10.64 -10.93 5.78
C LEU A 417 -9.72 -11.18 4.58
N ALA A 418 -10.26 -11.08 3.34
CA ALA A 418 -9.47 -11.22 2.12
C ALA A 418 -8.43 -10.11 1.97
N MET A 419 -8.75 -8.88 2.41
CA MET A 419 -7.82 -7.75 2.44
C MET A 419 -6.69 -7.96 3.44
N ALA A 420 -6.99 -8.46 4.64
CA ALA A 420 -6.01 -8.69 5.69
C ALA A 420 -4.97 -9.79 5.36
N ASP A 421 -5.28 -10.68 4.43
CA ASP A 421 -4.34 -11.70 3.95
C ASP A 421 -3.35 -11.15 2.90
N LEU A 422 -3.57 -9.93 2.41
CA LEU A 422 -2.65 -9.24 1.53
C LEU A 422 -1.65 -8.39 2.32
N PRO A 423 -0.37 -8.42 1.95
CA PRO A 423 0.64 -7.61 2.62
C PRO A 423 0.68 -6.19 2.03
N LEU A 424 -0.47 -5.52 2.02
CA LEU A 424 -0.71 -4.21 1.44
C LEU A 424 -1.48 -3.35 2.45
N HIS A 425 -1.36 -2.03 2.32
CA HIS A 425 -2.24 -1.11 3.03
C HIS A 425 -3.72 -1.41 2.65
N PRO A 426 -4.69 -1.32 3.57
CA PRO A 426 -6.10 -1.67 3.31
C PRO A 426 -6.70 -1.02 2.06
N ARG A 427 -6.37 0.24 1.78
CA ARG A 427 -6.76 0.92 0.52
C ARG A 427 -6.32 0.16 -0.74
N LEU A 428 -5.06 -0.26 -0.78
CA LEU A 428 -4.49 -0.96 -1.92
C LEU A 428 -4.95 -2.42 -1.95
N ALA A 429 -5.11 -3.05 -0.78
CA ALA A 429 -5.67 -4.39 -0.66
C ALA A 429 -7.11 -4.43 -1.19
N ARG A 430 -7.94 -3.44 -0.87
CA ARG A 430 -9.31 -3.30 -1.36
C ARG A 430 -9.37 -3.29 -2.90
N MET A 431 -8.47 -2.54 -3.54
CA MET A 431 -8.34 -2.55 -5.00
C MET A 431 -8.02 -3.95 -5.54
N VAL A 432 -7.00 -4.61 -4.98
CA VAL A 432 -6.54 -5.92 -5.48
C VAL A 432 -7.57 -7.04 -5.26
N VAL A 433 -8.39 -6.95 -4.22
CA VAL A 433 -9.42 -7.96 -3.92
C VAL A 433 -10.63 -7.85 -4.83
N ASP A 434 -11.02 -6.64 -5.25
CA ASP A 434 -12.36 -6.40 -5.82
C ASP A 434 -12.37 -5.67 -7.17
N ALA A 435 -11.21 -5.26 -7.69
CA ALA A 435 -11.17 -4.63 -9.00
C ALA A 435 -11.63 -5.58 -10.10
N ARG A 436 -12.38 -5.02 -11.06
CA ARG A 436 -12.78 -5.70 -12.30
C ARG A 436 -11.58 -6.24 -13.08
N ASP A 437 -10.49 -5.47 -13.11
CA ASP A 437 -9.18 -5.89 -13.61
C ASP A 437 -8.19 -6.01 -12.44
N PRO A 438 -8.03 -7.21 -11.85
CA PRO A 438 -7.11 -7.43 -10.74
C PRO A 438 -5.65 -7.21 -11.11
N TRP A 439 -5.28 -7.33 -12.39
CA TRP A 439 -3.91 -7.08 -12.84
C TRP A 439 -3.59 -5.59 -12.86
N LEU A 440 -4.52 -4.77 -13.38
CA LEU A 440 -4.45 -3.31 -13.25
C LEU A 440 -4.34 -2.89 -11.78
N ALA A 441 -5.12 -3.49 -10.88
CA ALA A 441 -5.05 -3.21 -9.46
C ALA A 441 -3.68 -3.54 -8.85
N CYS A 442 -3.03 -4.64 -9.25
CA CYS A 442 -1.67 -4.98 -8.83
C CYS A 442 -0.64 -3.93 -9.30
N LEU A 443 -0.76 -3.47 -10.54
CA LEU A 443 0.10 -2.41 -11.10
C LEU A 443 -0.06 -1.09 -10.34
N LEU A 444 -1.30 -0.66 -10.10
CA LEU A 444 -1.60 0.57 -9.36
C LEU A 444 -1.20 0.47 -7.89
N ALA A 445 -1.44 -0.67 -7.23
CA ALA A 445 -1.00 -0.91 -5.86
C ALA A 445 0.53 -0.79 -5.73
N ALA A 446 1.28 -1.45 -6.63
CA ALA A 446 2.74 -1.37 -6.65
C ALA A 446 3.26 0.05 -6.96
N LEU A 447 2.58 0.80 -7.83
CA LEU A 447 2.92 2.19 -8.16
C LEU A 447 2.64 3.16 -7.00
N LEU A 448 1.60 2.92 -6.20
CA LEU A 448 1.21 3.79 -5.09
C LEU A 448 1.97 3.50 -3.78
N GLU A 449 2.46 2.27 -3.60
CA GLU A 449 3.19 1.86 -2.40
C GLU A 449 4.59 2.49 -2.30
N ASP A 450 5.21 2.82 -3.44
CA ASP A 450 6.58 3.32 -3.48
C ASP A 450 6.68 4.80 -3.89
N ARG A 451 7.91 5.31 -3.95
CA ARG A 451 8.17 6.63 -4.55
C ARG A 451 7.70 6.66 -6.00
N ASP A 452 7.24 7.84 -6.41
CA ASP A 452 6.85 8.08 -7.80
C ASP A 452 7.98 7.67 -8.76
N ILE A 453 7.58 7.09 -9.90
CA ILE A 453 8.49 6.69 -10.97
C ILE A 453 9.04 7.89 -11.72
N LEU A 454 8.41 9.06 -11.59
CA LEU A 454 8.89 10.33 -12.13
C LEU A 454 9.70 11.11 -11.08
N ARG A 455 10.83 11.68 -11.51
CA ARG A 455 11.72 12.49 -10.67
C ARG A 455 11.35 13.95 -10.79
N GLY A 456 11.04 14.59 -9.66
CA GLY A 456 10.74 16.01 -9.64
C GLY A 456 10.06 16.41 -8.36
N ARG A 457 9.62 17.68 -8.28
CA ARG A 457 8.66 18.07 -7.26
C ARG A 457 7.29 17.56 -7.69
N PRO A 458 6.50 16.92 -6.83
CA PRO A 458 5.19 16.38 -7.21
C PRO A 458 4.26 17.39 -7.90
N ALA A 459 4.31 18.67 -7.48
CA ALA A 459 3.49 19.72 -8.08
C ALA A 459 3.92 20.18 -9.49
N ASP A 460 5.12 19.79 -9.93
CA ASP A 460 5.66 20.12 -11.26
C ASP A 460 5.54 18.92 -12.24
N LEU A 461 5.02 17.78 -11.76
CA LEU A 461 4.87 16.55 -12.55
C LEU A 461 3.43 16.42 -13.06
N PRO A 462 3.19 15.72 -14.19
CA PRO A 462 1.84 15.42 -14.65
C PRO A 462 1.04 14.69 -13.59
N ALA A 463 -0.22 15.09 -13.38
CA ALA A 463 -1.06 14.47 -12.36
C ALA A 463 -1.66 13.13 -12.81
N ASP A 464 -1.81 12.92 -14.12
CA ASP A 464 -2.49 11.72 -14.63
C ASP A 464 -1.72 10.42 -14.31
N MET A 465 -2.39 9.52 -13.61
CA MET A 465 -1.91 8.16 -13.33
C MET A 465 -1.82 7.32 -14.61
N GLY A 466 -2.62 7.62 -15.64
CA GLY A 466 -2.55 6.98 -16.96
C GLY A 466 -1.19 7.15 -17.64
N GLU A 467 -0.55 8.32 -17.48
CA GLU A 467 0.80 8.55 -18.02
C GLU A 467 1.84 7.65 -17.37
N ARG A 468 1.75 7.48 -16.04
CA ARG A 468 2.66 6.59 -15.29
C ARG A 468 2.42 5.13 -15.65
N LEU A 469 1.16 4.71 -15.74
CA LEU A 469 0.81 3.36 -16.12
C LEU A 469 1.33 3.05 -17.52
N THR A 470 1.22 3.99 -18.46
CA THR A 470 1.71 3.77 -19.83
C THR A 470 3.23 3.57 -19.86
N LEU A 471 4.00 4.31 -19.06
CA LEU A 471 5.45 4.07 -18.90
C LEU A 471 5.77 2.70 -18.26
N ILE A 472 4.84 2.15 -17.46
CA ILE A 472 4.98 0.82 -16.87
C ILE A 472 4.57 -0.28 -17.86
N LEU A 473 3.67 -0.03 -18.80
CA LEU A 473 3.25 -1.05 -19.77
C LEU A 473 4.20 -1.08 -20.97
N ASP A 474 4.48 0.09 -21.55
CA ASP A 474 5.31 0.24 -22.73
C ASP A 474 6.80 0.32 -22.33
N ARG A 475 7.63 -0.60 -22.84
CA ARG A 475 9.08 -0.64 -22.55
C ARG A 475 9.88 0.32 -23.40
N ASP A 476 9.36 0.69 -24.56
CA ASP A 476 10.02 1.54 -25.55
C ASP A 476 9.66 3.01 -25.33
N ARG A 477 8.57 3.29 -24.60
CA ARG A 477 8.22 4.64 -24.19
C ARG A 477 9.22 5.20 -23.20
N HIS A 478 9.62 6.45 -23.43
CA HIS A 478 10.59 7.16 -22.61
C HIS A 478 10.03 8.51 -22.14
N HIS A 479 10.36 8.89 -20.91
CA HIS A 479 10.10 10.21 -20.36
C HIS A 479 11.38 10.72 -19.70
N HIS A 480 11.72 12.00 -19.89
CA HIS A 480 12.98 12.56 -19.42
C HIS A 480 13.16 12.49 -17.89
N ASP A 481 12.05 12.62 -17.15
CA ASP A 481 12.04 12.48 -15.69
C ASP A 481 11.84 11.04 -15.19
N ALA A 482 11.66 10.05 -16.07
CA ALA A 482 11.40 8.68 -15.64
C ALA A 482 12.63 8.02 -14.97
N ASP A 483 12.38 7.38 -13.84
CA ASP A 483 13.33 6.50 -13.17
C ASP A 483 13.12 5.04 -13.61
N LEU A 484 13.92 4.59 -14.57
CA LEU A 484 13.88 3.22 -15.09
C LEU A 484 13.96 2.14 -13.99
N ARG A 485 14.67 2.40 -12.89
CA ARG A 485 14.79 1.44 -11.78
C ARG A 485 13.50 1.38 -10.97
N ALA A 486 12.86 2.53 -10.76
CA ALA A 486 11.55 2.59 -10.09
C ALA A 486 10.50 1.85 -10.92
N ILE A 487 10.48 2.04 -12.25
CA ILE A 487 9.58 1.32 -13.16
C ILE A 487 9.79 -0.20 -13.05
N GLN A 488 11.04 -0.68 -13.11
CA GLN A 488 11.36 -2.11 -12.96
C GLN A 488 10.97 -2.65 -11.58
N GLN A 489 11.06 -1.83 -10.53
CA GLN A 489 10.67 -2.20 -9.18
C GLN A 489 9.14 -2.34 -9.06
N VAL A 490 8.39 -1.40 -9.63
CA VAL A 490 6.91 -1.46 -9.69
C VAL A 490 6.45 -2.73 -10.42
N ARG A 491 7.00 -3.02 -11.62
CA ARG A 491 6.68 -4.24 -12.38
C ARG A 491 6.91 -5.51 -11.55
N ARG A 492 8.10 -5.67 -10.97
CA ARG A 492 8.45 -6.85 -10.16
C ARG A 492 7.51 -7.05 -8.97
N ARG A 493 7.09 -5.96 -8.32
CA ARG A 493 6.14 -6.03 -7.20
C ARG A 493 4.73 -6.38 -7.66
N ALA A 494 4.26 -5.77 -8.74
CA ALA A 494 2.98 -6.12 -9.34
C ALA A 494 2.93 -7.61 -9.71
N ASP A 495 3.99 -8.13 -10.36
CA ASP A 495 4.09 -9.55 -10.69
C ASP A 495 4.09 -10.45 -9.43
N ASP A 496 4.70 -9.99 -8.33
CA ASP A 496 4.70 -10.74 -7.06
C ASP A 496 3.31 -10.79 -6.42
N LEU A 497 2.60 -9.67 -6.42
CA LEU A 497 1.21 -9.60 -5.97
C LEU A 497 0.31 -10.52 -6.80
N ALA A 498 0.46 -10.46 -8.13
CA ALA A 498 -0.30 -11.29 -9.05
C ALA A 498 -0.05 -12.78 -8.81
N ARG A 499 1.22 -13.19 -8.66
CA ARG A 499 1.58 -14.59 -8.33
C ARG A 499 0.99 -15.06 -7.00
N ARG A 500 1.03 -14.25 -5.94
CA ARG A 500 0.48 -14.60 -4.62
C ARG A 500 -1.04 -14.83 -4.65
N ARG A 501 -1.74 -14.21 -5.59
CA ARG A 501 -3.21 -14.28 -5.75
C ARG A 501 -3.66 -15.10 -6.95
N ALA A 502 -2.73 -15.74 -7.67
CA ALA A 502 -3.00 -16.45 -8.91
C ALA A 502 -3.78 -15.60 -9.94
N ILE A 503 -3.45 -14.30 -10.02
CA ILE A 503 -4.03 -13.36 -10.98
C ILE A 503 -3.31 -13.50 -12.32
N ALA A 504 -4.08 -13.64 -13.40
CA ALA A 504 -3.54 -13.65 -14.75
C ALA A 504 -3.04 -12.26 -15.16
N THR A 505 -1.85 -12.19 -15.76
CA THR A 505 -1.29 -10.96 -16.33
C THR A 505 -1.71 -10.80 -17.79
N GLY A 506 -1.99 -9.59 -18.24
CA GLY A 506 -2.38 -9.33 -19.61
C GLY A 506 -2.38 -7.84 -19.97
N ASP A 507 -3.05 -7.52 -21.07
CA ASP A 507 -3.31 -6.13 -21.46
C ASP A 507 -4.29 -5.49 -20.48
N VAL A 508 -4.06 -4.21 -20.18
CA VAL A 508 -4.90 -3.45 -19.25
C VAL A 508 -5.40 -2.17 -19.92
N SER A 509 -6.62 -1.78 -19.57
CA SER A 509 -7.22 -0.54 -20.02
C SER A 509 -6.88 0.61 -19.08
N THR A 510 -6.39 1.73 -19.63
CA THR A 510 -6.19 2.95 -18.84
C THR A 510 -7.51 3.60 -18.40
N ASN A 511 -8.64 3.24 -19.03
CA ASN A 511 -9.94 3.81 -18.69
C ASN A 511 -10.46 3.34 -17.32
N ASP A 512 -10.02 2.17 -16.86
CA ASP A 512 -10.45 1.58 -15.59
C ASP A 512 -9.61 2.03 -14.39
N ILE A 513 -8.61 2.91 -14.59
CA ILE A 513 -7.76 3.40 -13.50
C ILE A 513 -8.60 4.12 -12.46
N GLY A 514 -9.45 5.07 -12.87
CA GLY A 514 -10.30 5.83 -11.95
C GLY A 514 -11.19 4.90 -11.11
N ARG A 515 -11.88 3.97 -11.77
CA ARG A 515 -12.76 2.98 -11.12
C ARG A 515 -11.98 2.16 -10.09
N THR A 516 -10.83 1.65 -10.49
CA THR A 516 -9.97 0.85 -9.62
C THR A 516 -9.50 1.66 -8.42
N LEU A 517 -9.06 2.91 -8.62
CA LEU A 517 -8.62 3.78 -7.52
C LEU A 517 -9.78 4.16 -6.58
N LEU A 518 -11.00 4.33 -7.09
CA LEU A 518 -12.17 4.64 -6.26
C LEU A 518 -12.41 3.59 -5.17
N LEU A 519 -12.18 2.31 -5.48
CA LEU A 519 -12.30 1.22 -4.49
C LEU A 519 -11.43 1.45 -3.26
N GLY A 520 -10.18 1.89 -3.46
CA GLY A 520 -9.23 2.14 -2.37
C GLY A 520 -9.28 3.56 -1.80
N PHE A 521 -9.83 4.51 -2.56
CA PHE A 521 -9.82 5.93 -2.23
C PHE A 521 -11.21 6.58 -2.39
N PRO A 522 -12.27 6.02 -1.77
CA PRO A 522 -13.63 6.57 -1.90
C PRO A 522 -13.76 7.98 -1.32
N ASP A 523 -12.97 8.30 -0.29
CA ASP A 523 -12.85 9.62 0.33
C ASP A 523 -12.07 10.65 -0.49
N ARG A 524 -11.50 10.26 -1.64
CA ARG A 524 -10.64 11.11 -2.49
C ARG A 524 -11.27 11.45 -3.82
N LEU A 525 -12.57 11.25 -3.94
CA LEU A 525 -13.32 11.64 -5.11
C LEU A 525 -13.40 13.17 -5.20
N ALA A 526 -13.08 13.72 -6.37
CA ALA A 526 -13.01 15.14 -6.64
C ALA A 526 -13.87 15.51 -7.86
N ARG A 527 -14.56 16.65 -7.77
CA ARG A 527 -15.36 17.22 -8.85
C ARG A 527 -14.80 18.56 -9.31
N PRO A 528 -14.93 18.93 -10.60
CA PRO A 528 -14.58 20.25 -11.05
C PRO A 528 -15.52 21.29 -10.41
N ARG A 529 -15.00 22.49 -10.19
CA ARG A 529 -15.80 23.64 -9.75
C ARG A 529 -16.29 24.39 -10.99
N ALA A 530 -17.61 24.53 -11.11
CA ALA A 530 -18.26 25.21 -12.22
C ALA A 530 -17.60 26.56 -12.54
N GLY A 531 -17.30 26.78 -13.82
CA GLY A 531 -16.74 28.02 -14.34
C GLY A 531 -15.26 28.29 -14.01
N ILE A 532 -14.54 27.37 -13.34
CA ILE A 532 -13.13 27.59 -12.98
C ILE A 532 -12.27 26.35 -13.28
N ARG A 533 -11.63 26.35 -14.46
CA ARG A 533 -10.67 25.31 -14.88
C ARG A 533 -9.56 25.10 -13.84
N GLY A 534 -9.24 23.83 -13.58
CA GLY A 534 -8.21 23.41 -12.61
C GLY A 534 -8.62 23.59 -11.14
N ARG A 535 -9.89 23.91 -10.85
CA ARG A 535 -10.41 23.97 -9.47
C ARG A 535 -11.33 22.81 -9.19
N TRP A 536 -11.12 22.21 -8.03
CA TRP A 536 -11.78 20.98 -7.65
C TRP A 536 -12.39 21.10 -6.25
N THR A 537 -13.46 20.36 -6.00
CA THR A 537 -14.04 20.14 -4.68
C THR A 537 -13.88 18.67 -4.33
N LEU A 538 -13.23 18.38 -3.20
CA LEU A 538 -13.00 17.03 -2.69
C LEU A 538 -14.27 16.50 -1.98
N SER A 539 -14.28 15.20 -1.65
CA SER A 539 -15.42 14.54 -0.97
C SER A 539 -15.76 15.19 0.39
N ASP A 540 -14.75 15.74 1.07
CA ASP A 540 -14.89 16.48 2.33
C ASP A 540 -15.22 17.98 2.15
N GLN A 541 -15.65 18.39 0.96
CA GLN A 541 -16.00 19.77 0.57
C GLN A 541 -14.83 20.76 0.54
N ARG A 542 -13.59 20.35 0.79
CA ARG A 542 -12.44 21.25 0.64
C ARG A 542 -12.17 21.55 -0.84
N SER A 543 -11.67 22.76 -1.10
CA SER A 543 -11.24 23.18 -2.44
C SER A 543 -9.81 22.72 -2.71
N ALA A 544 -9.58 22.04 -3.82
CA ALA A 544 -8.26 21.63 -4.32
C ALA A 544 -7.88 22.36 -5.62
N LYS A 545 -6.59 22.31 -5.95
CA LYS A 545 -6.01 22.85 -7.19
C LYS A 545 -5.41 21.74 -8.02
N LEU A 546 -5.58 21.85 -9.32
CA LEU A 546 -4.81 21.17 -10.33
C LEU A 546 -4.26 22.23 -11.29
N ASP A 547 -3.09 22.00 -11.88
CA ASP A 547 -2.58 22.90 -12.92
C ASP A 547 -3.62 22.99 -14.05
N ARG A 548 -3.85 24.19 -14.58
CA ARG A 548 -4.80 24.41 -15.69
C ARG A 548 -4.29 23.84 -17.01
N GLN A 549 -2.99 23.61 -17.12
CA GLN A 549 -2.34 22.99 -18.26
C GLN A 549 -2.31 21.46 -18.16
N ASP A 550 -2.65 20.89 -17.00
CA ASP A 550 -2.70 19.45 -16.81
C ASP A 550 -3.80 18.81 -17.68
N SER A 551 -3.57 17.59 -18.17
CA SER A 551 -4.50 16.84 -19.03
C SER A 551 -5.81 16.51 -18.31
N LEU A 552 -5.80 16.47 -16.98
CA LEU A 552 -6.97 16.23 -16.14
C LEU A 552 -7.73 17.51 -15.79
N ALA A 553 -7.27 18.71 -16.18
CA ALA A 553 -7.88 19.98 -15.79
C ALA A 553 -9.33 20.18 -16.25
N ASP A 554 -9.71 19.50 -17.35
CA ASP A 554 -11.04 19.54 -17.98
C ASP A 554 -11.85 18.27 -17.72
N ALA A 555 -11.38 17.40 -16.83
CA ALA A 555 -12.12 16.21 -16.45
C ALA A 555 -13.43 16.58 -15.71
N ARG A 556 -14.45 15.72 -15.83
CA ARG A 556 -15.77 15.84 -15.17
C ARG A 556 -15.79 15.18 -13.79
N GLY A 557 -14.81 14.34 -13.49
CA GLY A 557 -14.58 13.74 -12.18
C GLY A 557 -13.18 13.12 -12.08
N LEU A 558 -12.61 13.10 -10.88
CA LEU A 558 -11.27 12.56 -10.60
C LEU A 558 -11.25 11.76 -9.29
N VAL A 559 -10.38 10.77 -9.20
CA VAL A 559 -9.93 10.21 -7.91
C VAL A 559 -8.53 10.74 -7.59
N ALA A 560 -8.41 11.59 -6.56
CA ALA A 560 -7.18 12.29 -6.20
C ALA A 560 -6.38 11.56 -5.09
N VAL A 561 -5.56 10.59 -5.51
CA VAL A 561 -4.80 9.71 -4.61
C VAL A 561 -3.60 10.37 -3.92
N ASP A 562 -3.33 11.63 -4.23
CA ASP A 562 -2.14 12.36 -3.79
C ASP A 562 -2.41 13.87 -3.70
N LEU A 563 -2.64 14.36 -2.47
CA LEU A 563 -3.01 15.75 -2.17
C LEU A 563 -1.89 16.49 -1.44
N GLY A 564 -1.03 17.20 -2.17
CA GLY A 564 0.07 17.98 -1.62
C GLY A 564 -0.33 19.38 -1.16
N GLY A 565 0.67 20.18 -0.79
CA GLY A 565 0.49 21.59 -0.47
C GLY A 565 -0.10 21.83 0.93
N ARG A 566 -0.80 22.96 1.10
CA ARG A 566 -1.35 23.37 2.41
C ARG A 566 -2.72 22.71 2.65
N PRO A 567 -3.05 22.28 3.88
CA PRO A 567 -4.32 21.57 4.16
C PRO A 567 -5.61 22.30 3.76
N LYS A 568 -5.60 23.64 3.82
CA LYS A 568 -6.77 24.49 3.50
C LYS A 568 -7.11 24.50 2.00
N GLU A 569 -6.11 24.29 1.15
CA GLU A 569 -6.27 24.32 -0.31
C GLU A 569 -5.22 23.42 -0.96
N PRO A 570 -5.40 22.09 -0.90
CA PRO A 570 -4.42 21.14 -1.39
C PRO A 570 -4.22 21.21 -2.91
N VAL A 571 -3.07 20.73 -3.36
CA VAL A 571 -2.73 20.54 -4.78
C VAL A 571 -2.85 19.06 -5.11
N ILE A 572 -3.55 18.72 -6.17
CA ILE A 572 -3.65 17.36 -6.70
C ILE A 572 -2.36 17.06 -7.45
N ASN A 573 -1.50 16.19 -6.92
CA ASN A 573 -0.26 15.81 -7.58
C ASN A 573 -0.40 14.51 -8.39
N ARG A 574 -1.33 13.63 -8.01
CA ARG A 574 -1.67 12.41 -8.75
C ARG A 574 -3.16 12.15 -8.67
N ALA A 575 -3.77 11.89 -9.82
CA ALA A 575 -5.18 11.55 -9.94
C ALA A 575 -5.43 10.68 -11.17
N ALA A 576 -6.63 10.12 -11.26
CA ALA A 576 -7.11 9.50 -12.49
C ALA A 576 -8.51 10.00 -12.80
N ARG A 577 -8.83 10.06 -14.09
CA ARG A 577 -10.16 10.38 -14.61
C ARG A 577 -11.19 9.37 -14.11
N LEU A 578 -12.33 9.87 -13.66
CA LEU A 578 -13.49 9.08 -13.26
C LEU A 578 -14.74 9.80 -13.74
N GLU A 579 -15.26 9.40 -14.89
CA GLU A 579 -16.35 10.08 -15.59
C GLU A 579 -17.36 9.05 -16.08
N ALA A 580 -18.63 9.45 -16.17
CA ALA A 580 -19.60 8.67 -16.91
C ALA A 580 -19.32 8.80 -18.42
N THR A 581 -19.65 7.77 -19.19
CA THR A 581 -19.52 7.75 -20.65
C THR A 581 -20.86 7.41 -21.29
N ILE A 582 -21.05 7.72 -22.57
CA ILE A 582 -22.26 7.30 -23.29
C ILE A 582 -22.16 5.79 -23.54
N ASP A 583 -23.04 5.01 -22.92
CA ASP A 583 -23.09 3.55 -23.11
C ASP A 583 -23.83 3.21 -24.39
N HIS A 584 -25.10 3.64 -24.47
CA HIS A 584 -25.90 3.45 -25.67
C HIS A 584 -26.99 4.50 -25.82
N LEU A 585 -27.46 4.58 -27.06
CA LEU A 585 -28.66 5.31 -27.43
C LEU A 585 -29.81 4.32 -27.58
N VAL A 586 -31.02 4.70 -27.18
CA VAL A 586 -32.23 3.86 -27.27
C VAL A 586 -33.10 4.38 -28.41
N TYR A 587 -33.14 3.63 -29.50
CA TYR A 587 -33.99 3.88 -30.66
C TYR A 587 -35.20 2.94 -30.60
N ALA A 588 -36.33 3.46 -30.15
CA ALA A 588 -37.54 2.67 -29.97
C ALA A 588 -38.37 2.67 -31.25
N THR A 589 -39.03 1.55 -31.54
CA THR A 589 -39.86 1.39 -32.73
C THR A 589 -41.14 0.58 -32.46
N PRO A 590 -42.28 0.92 -33.10
CA PRO A 590 -43.48 0.10 -33.03
C PRO A 590 -43.38 -1.22 -33.83
N ASP A 591 -42.48 -1.31 -34.81
CA ASP A 591 -42.25 -2.50 -35.64
C ASP A 591 -40.75 -2.71 -35.89
N LEU A 592 -40.18 -3.69 -35.18
CA LEU A 592 -38.74 -3.96 -35.24
C LEU A 592 -38.31 -4.54 -36.59
N ASP A 593 -39.12 -5.39 -37.23
CA ASP A 593 -38.73 -6.05 -38.48
C ASP A 593 -38.74 -5.05 -39.64
N ALA A 594 -39.74 -4.17 -39.69
CA ALA A 594 -39.79 -3.09 -40.67
C ALA A 594 -38.60 -2.12 -40.49
N THR A 595 -38.28 -1.73 -39.26
CA THR A 595 -37.16 -0.83 -38.95
C THR A 595 -35.82 -1.47 -39.31
N LEU A 596 -35.66 -2.78 -39.06
CA LEU A 596 -34.45 -3.51 -39.43
C LEU A 596 -34.23 -3.52 -40.94
N ALA A 597 -35.30 -3.74 -41.72
CA ALA A 597 -35.22 -3.69 -43.18
C ALA A 597 -34.79 -2.30 -43.67
N GLU A 598 -35.34 -1.24 -43.06
CA GLU A 598 -34.97 0.15 -43.36
C GLU A 598 -33.50 0.45 -43.04
N ILE A 599 -33.00 0.02 -41.88
CA ILE A 599 -31.59 0.20 -41.50
C ILE A 599 -30.65 -0.49 -42.50
N VAL A 600 -30.98 -1.70 -42.92
CA VAL A 600 -30.15 -2.44 -43.91
C VAL A 600 -30.15 -1.71 -45.26
N GLU A 601 -31.32 -1.28 -45.73
CA GLU A 601 -31.47 -0.63 -47.03
C GLU A 601 -30.86 0.78 -47.05
N GLN A 602 -31.17 1.59 -46.04
CA GLN A 602 -30.82 3.01 -46.03
C GLN A 602 -29.47 3.28 -45.37
N TRP A 603 -29.11 2.59 -44.29
CA TRP A 603 -27.87 2.86 -43.54
C TRP A 603 -26.71 1.97 -44.00
N GLY A 604 -27.02 0.87 -44.69
CA GLY A 604 -26.01 -0.03 -45.28
C GLY A 604 -25.29 -0.91 -44.25
N VAL A 605 -25.90 -1.14 -43.08
CA VAL A 605 -25.35 -1.97 -42.01
C VAL A 605 -26.37 -3.03 -41.60
N THR A 606 -25.91 -4.24 -41.28
CA THR A 606 -26.76 -5.32 -40.77
C THR A 606 -26.60 -5.42 -39.25
N PRO A 607 -27.62 -5.05 -38.45
CA PRO A 607 -27.59 -5.17 -36.99
C PRO A 607 -27.35 -6.59 -36.48
N THR A 608 -26.74 -6.71 -35.30
CA THR A 608 -26.62 -7.98 -34.58
C THR A 608 -27.84 -8.18 -33.68
N THR A 609 -28.38 -9.40 -33.62
CA THR A 609 -29.50 -9.72 -32.71
C THR A 609 -29.04 -9.57 -31.26
N GLY A 610 -29.72 -8.73 -30.48
CA GLY A 610 -29.40 -8.51 -29.07
C GLY A 610 -30.07 -9.50 -28.13
N GLY A 611 -31.32 -9.89 -28.42
CA GLY A 611 -32.08 -10.91 -27.70
C GLY A 611 -33.50 -10.47 -27.31
N SER A 612 -34.21 -11.37 -26.63
CA SER A 612 -35.56 -11.14 -26.09
C SER A 612 -35.51 -10.78 -24.60
N HIS A 613 -36.36 -9.84 -24.19
CA HIS A 613 -36.50 -9.42 -22.80
C HIS A 613 -37.71 -10.11 -22.16
N ASP A 614 -37.48 -11.29 -21.57
CA ASP A 614 -38.53 -12.12 -20.99
C ASP A 614 -39.36 -11.34 -19.94
N GLY A 615 -40.68 -11.37 -20.09
CA GLY A 615 -41.62 -10.69 -19.19
C GLY A 615 -41.84 -9.21 -19.50
N ARG A 616 -41.05 -8.61 -20.41
CA ARG A 616 -41.25 -7.22 -20.89
C ARG A 616 -41.85 -7.13 -22.29
N GLY A 617 -41.95 -8.25 -23.01
CA GLY A 617 -42.59 -8.32 -24.33
C GLY A 617 -41.89 -7.49 -25.41
N THR A 618 -40.58 -7.28 -25.27
CA THR A 618 -39.72 -6.57 -26.23
C THR A 618 -38.51 -7.41 -26.61
N ARG A 619 -37.95 -7.13 -27.77
CA ARG A 619 -36.67 -7.67 -28.25
C ARG A 619 -35.86 -6.54 -28.89
N ASN A 620 -34.55 -6.73 -29.02
CA ASN A 620 -33.66 -5.71 -29.57
C ASN A 620 -32.67 -6.24 -30.61
N VAL A 621 -32.15 -5.30 -31.40
CA VAL A 621 -30.97 -5.46 -32.25
C VAL A 621 -29.96 -4.35 -31.94
N LEU A 622 -28.69 -4.61 -32.19
CA LEU A 622 -27.57 -3.79 -31.74
C LEU A 622 -26.64 -3.41 -32.89
N LEU A 623 -26.23 -2.13 -32.90
CA LEU A 623 -25.27 -1.57 -33.83
C LEU A 623 -24.18 -0.83 -33.04
N ALA A 624 -22.91 -1.14 -33.29
CA ALA A 624 -21.82 -0.41 -32.65
C ALA A 624 -21.73 1.01 -33.25
N LEU A 625 -21.65 2.02 -32.37
CA LEU A 625 -21.43 3.43 -32.71
C LEU A 625 -19.97 3.85 -32.42
N GLY A 626 -19.05 2.91 -32.53
CA GLY A 626 -17.65 3.05 -32.12
C GLY A 626 -17.21 1.87 -31.25
N ALA A 627 -16.10 2.03 -30.53
CA ALA A 627 -15.53 0.94 -29.73
C ALA A 627 -16.28 0.67 -28.41
N LEU A 628 -16.92 1.70 -27.83
CA LEU A 628 -17.48 1.64 -26.47
C LEU A 628 -18.96 2.02 -26.39
N THR A 629 -19.54 2.51 -27.49
CA THR A 629 -20.93 2.98 -27.54
C THR A 629 -21.71 2.21 -28.59
N TYR A 630 -22.99 1.93 -28.36
CA TYR A 630 -23.86 1.26 -29.32
C TYR A 630 -25.25 1.92 -29.44
N LEU A 631 -25.99 1.56 -30.48
CA LEU A 631 -27.39 1.90 -30.68
C LEU A 631 -28.20 0.65 -30.38
N GLU A 632 -29.07 0.73 -29.39
CA GLU A 632 -30.08 -0.29 -29.12
C GLU A 632 -31.35 0.07 -29.90
N VAL A 633 -31.70 -0.76 -30.88
CA VAL A 633 -33.00 -0.66 -31.56
C VAL A 633 -33.96 -1.65 -30.90
N ILE A 634 -34.98 -1.13 -30.24
CA ILE A 634 -35.89 -1.92 -29.39
C ILE A 634 -37.33 -1.76 -29.84
N GLY A 635 -38.07 -2.87 -29.90
CA GLY A 635 -39.49 -2.88 -30.26
C GLY A 635 -40.24 -4.07 -29.70
N PRO A 636 -41.55 -4.19 -29.99
CA PRO A 636 -42.36 -5.33 -29.58
C PRO A 636 -41.75 -6.67 -30.04
N ASP A 637 -41.78 -7.65 -29.14
CA ASP A 637 -41.47 -9.04 -29.50
C ASP A 637 -42.75 -9.76 -29.89
N ALA A 638 -42.87 -10.16 -31.16
CA ALA A 638 -44.03 -10.87 -31.68
C ALA A 638 -44.16 -12.29 -31.12
N ASP A 639 -43.07 -12.87 -30.63
CA ASP A 639 -43.03 -14.22 -30.09
C ASP A 639 -43.41 -14.28 -28.60
N GLN A 640 -43.63 -13.10 -27.97
CA GLN A 640 -44.07 -12.98 -26.59
C GLN A 640 -45.51 -12.45 -26.49
N PRO A 641 -46.29 -12.89 -25.49
CA PRO A 641 -47.60 -12.29 -25.23
C PRO A 641 -47.43 -10.80 -24.85
N LYS A 642 -48.43 -9.98 -25.19
CA LYS A 642 -48.44 -8.58 -24.76
C LYS A 642 -48.38 -8.50 -23.23
N PRO A 643 -47.43 -7.76 -22.64
CA PRO A 643 -47.31 -7.64 -21.19
C PRO A 643 -48.51 -6.92 -20.57
N ALA A 644 -48.75 -7.16 -19.27
CA ALA A 644 -49.82 -6.51 -18.52
C ALA A 644 -49.52 -5.02 -18.24
N ASP A 645 -48.25 -4.70 -18.00
CA ASP A 645 -47.75 -3.34 -17.88
C ASP A 645 -47.31 -2.79 -19.25
N PRO A 646 -47.34 -1.46 -19.46
CA PRO A 646 -46.82 -0.85 -20.68
C PRO A 646 -45.37 -1.25 -20.94
N ARG A 647 -45.03 -1.42 -22.23
CA ARG A 647 -43.66 -1.67 -22.63
C ARG A 647 -42.75 -0.48 -22.26
N PRO A 648 -41.47 -0.73 -21.95
CA PRO A 648 -40.54 0.32 -21.57
C PRO A 648 -40.37 1.37 -22.68
N PHE A 649 -39.89 2.56 -22.29
CA PHE A 649 -39.58 3.67 -23.20
C PHE A 649 -40.76 4.24 -24.00
N GLY A 650 -42.00 3.94 -23.61
CA GLY A 650 -43.20 4.42 -24.30
C GLY A 650 -43.35 3.81 -25.70
N ILE A 651 -42.77 2.64 -25.96
CA ILE A 651 -42.85 1.94 -27.26
C ILE A 651 -44.29 1.81 -27.75
N ASP A 652 -45.23 1.56 -26.83
CA ASP A 652 -46.65 1.35 -27.16
C ASP A 652 -47.35 2.63 -27.68
N ASP A 653 -46.75 3.80 -27.48
CA ASP A 653 -47.29 5.12 -27.87
C ASP A 653 -46.61 5.70 -29.14
N LEU A 654 -45.70 4.96 -29.77
CA LEU A 654 -44.96 5.40 -30.96
C LEU A 654 -45.69 5.07 -32.26
N ASP A 655 -45.85 6.09 -33.12
CA ASP A 655 -46.34 5.91 -34.50
C ASP A 655 -45.20 5.65 -35.50
N ALA A 656 -43.95 5.94 -35.13
CA ALA A 656 -42.76 5.77 -35.95
C ALA A 656 -41.51 5.55 -35.08
N PRO A 657 -40.40 5.01 -35.63
CA PRO A 657 -39.15 4.87 -34.90
C PRO A 657 -38.58 6.21 -34.43
N ALA A 658 -38.16 6.30 -33.16
CA ALA A 658 -37.72 7.55 -32.54
C ALA A 658 -36.56 7.33 -31.55
N LEU A 659 -35.70 8.34 -31.40
CA LEU A 659 -34.66 8.36 -30.38
C LEU A 659 -35.29 8.80 -29.05
N VAL A 660 -35.53 7.85 -28.16
CA VAL A 660 -36.38 8.09 -26.98
C VAL A 660 -35.60 8.24 -25.67
N ASN A 661 -34.40 7.67 -25.59
CA ASN A 661 -33.58 7.72 -24.39
C ASN A 661 -32.11 7.41 -24.68
N TRP A 662 -31.27 7.50 -23.65
CA TRP A 662 -29.87 7.13 -23.71
C TRP A 662 -29.37 6.71 -22.32
N ALA A 663 -28.30 5.93 -22.32
CA ALA A 663 -27.68 5.38 -21.12
C ALA A 663 -26.30 5.98 -20.91
N ALA A 664 -26.02 6.33 -19.65
CA ALA A 664 -24.69 6.72 -19.22
C ALA A 664 -24.03 5.56 -18.46
N ALA A 665 -22.98 4.97 -19.05
CA ALA A 665 -22.14 4.01 -18.38
C ALA A 665 -21.40 4.69 -17.24
N VAL A 666 -21.61 4.19 -16.03
CA VAL A 666 -20.92 4.63 -14.83
C VAL A 666 -19.99 3.53 -14.33
N PRO A 667 -18.83 3.91 -13.77
CA PRO A 667 -17.86 2.94 -13.29
C PRO A 667 -18.33 2.19 -12.03
N ASP A 668 -19.19 2.78 -11.21
CA ASP A 668 -19.75 2.16 -10.01
C ASP A 668 -21.14 2.77 -9.78
N LEU A 669 -22.19 1.95 -9.92
CA LEU A 669 -23.57 2.47 -9.93
C LEU A 669 -23.97 3.03 -8.56
N ASP A 670 -23.61 2.36 -7.47
CA ASP A 670 -24.01 2.75 -6.13
C ASP A 670 -23.33 4.04 -5.70
N ALA A 671 -22.02 4.17 -5.99
CA ALA A 671 -21.29 5.41 -5.76
C ALA A 671 -21.87 6.58 -6.57
N TRP A 672 -22.32 6.32 -7.81
CA TRP A 672 -22.97 7.33 -8.65
C TRP A 672 -24.37 7.71 -8.14
N ILE A 673 -25.12 6.75 -7.61
CA ILE A 673 -26.42 7.01 -6.98
C ILE A 673 -26.23 7.90 -5.75
N GLU A 674 -25.31 7.55 -4.85
CA GLU A 674 -24.99 8.36 -3.68
C GLU A 674 -24.49 9.76 -4.09
N TRP A 675 -23.65 9.81 -5.12
CA TRP A 675 -23.15 11.05 -5.71
C TRP A 675 -24.30 11.94 -6.18
N ALA A 676 -25.19 11.44 -7.04
CA ALA A 676 -26.30 12.21 -7.58
C ALA A 676 -27.25 12.67 -6.45
N ARG A 677 -27.59 11.77 -5.52
CA ARG A 677 -28.52 12.07 -4.41
C ARG A 677 -28.00 13.13 -3.46
N SER A 678 -26.71 13.09 -3.13
CA SER A 678 -26.07 14.14 -2.31
C SER A 678 -26.08 15.52 -2.98
N ARG A 679 -26.42 15.60 -4.27
CA ARG A 679 -26.56 16.83 -5.07
C ARG A 679 -28.02 17.19 -5.39
N GLY A 680 -28.97 16.50 -4.76
CA GLY A 680 -30.40 16.77 -4.95
C GLY A 680 -30.98 16.23 -6.25
N VAL A 681 -30.30 15.28 -6.88
CA VAL A 681 -30.77 14.61 -8.09
C VAL A 681 -30.94 13.12 -7.79
N ASP A 682 -32.14 12.56 -7.98
CA ASP A 682 -32.38 11.14 -7.71
C ASP A 682 -32.36 10.35 -9.04
N PRO A 683 -31.34 9.51 -9.29
CA PRO A 683 -31.29 8.66 -10.46
C PRO A 683 -32.23 7.46 -10.37
N GLY A 684 -32.90 7.26 -9.24
CA GLY A 684 -33.73 6.09 -8.95
C GLY A 684 -32.93 4.97 -8.26
N PRO A 685 -33.60 3.91 -7.81
CA PRO A 685 -32.94 2.74 -7.23
C PRO A 685 -32.17 1.94 -8.29
N ALA A 686 -31.06 1.33 -7.90
CA ALA A 686 -30.39 0.33 -8.72
C ALA A 686 -31.29 -0.91 -8.89
N SER A 687 -31.39 -1.41 -10.10
CA SER A 687 -32.11 -2.63 -10.46
C SER A 687 -31.16 -3.59 -11.18
N ASP A 688 -31.13 -4.83 -10.72
CA ASP A 688 -30.41 -5.90 -11.41
C ASP A 688 -31.21 -6.35 -12.62
N MET A 689 -30.52 -6.45 -13.75
CA MET A 689 -31.10 -6.77 -15.05
C MET A 689 -30.35 -7.94 -15.67
N GLN A 690 -31.06 -8.71 -16.48
CA GLN A 690 -30.47 -9.78 -17.25
C GLN A 690 -31.18 -9.98 -18.58
N ARG A 691 -30.46 -10.52 -19.57
CA ARG A 691 -31.03 -11.07 -20.81
C ARG A 691 -30.26 -12.30 -21.25
N THR A 692 -30.93 -13.15 -22.02
CA THR A 692 -30.30 -14.29 -22.69
C THR A 692 -29.91 -13.87 -24.11
N THR A 693 -28.64 -14.01 -24.46
CA THR A 693 -28.12 -13.76 -25.81
C THR A 693 -28.49 -14.90 -26.77
N PRO A 694 -28.39 -14.71 -28.10
CA PRO A 694 -28.73 -15.76 -29.07
C PRO A 694 -27.93 -17.07 -28.93
N ASP A 695 -26.71 -17.01 -28.39
CA ASP A 695 -25.86 -18.18 -28.10
C ASP A 695 -26.14 -18.82 -26.72
N GLY A 696 -27.14 -18.32 -26.01
CA GLY A 696 -27.60 -18.87 -24.73
C GLY A 696 -26.84 -18.38 -23.50
N GLN A 697 -25.94 -17.41 -23.63
CA GLN A 697 -25.28 -16.78 -22.48
C GLN A 697 -26.23 -15.82 -21.77
N VAL A 698 -26.16 -15.78 -20.44
CA VAL A 698 -26.93 -14.80 -19.64
C VAL A 698 -26.03 -13.60 -19.37
N LEU A 699 -26.34 -12.47 -19.99
CA LEU A 699 -25.73 -11.19 -19.67
C LEU A 699 -26.46 -10.56 -18.49
N GLN A 700 -25.71 -10.03 -17.53
CA GLN A 700 -26.24 -9.35 -16.35
C GLN A 700 -25.63 -7.96 -16.23
N TRP A 701 -26.43 -6.99 -15.78
CA TRP A 701 -26.00 -5.62 -15.53
C TRP A 701 -26.88 -4.99 -14.47
N ARG A 702 -26.47 -3.81 -14.02
CA ARG A 702 -27.26 -2.99 -13.09
C ARG A 702 -27.58 -1.68 -13.76
N LEU A 703 -28.77 -1.13 -13.51
CA LEU A 703 -29.12 0.21 -13.99
C LEU A 703 -30.04 0.94 -13.02
N THR A 704 -30.21 2.24 -13.25
CA THR A 704 -31.26 3.04 -12.60
C THR A 704 -32.32 3.46 -13.61
N PHE A 705 -33.45 3.99 -13.15
CA PHE A 705 -34.37 4.75 -13.99
C PHE A 705 -34.77 6.02 -13.24
N PRO A 706 -34.38 7.22 -13.73
CA PRO A 706 -34.72 8.46 -13.06
C PRO A 706 -36.24 8.70 -13.07
N LEU A 707 -36.78 9.12 -11.93
CA LEU A 707 -38.22 9.36 -11.75
C LEU A 707 -38.53 10.88 -11.71
N PRO A 708 -39.63 11.34 -12.35
CA PRO A 708 -40.52 10.54 -13.18
C PRO A 708 -39.84 10.10 -14.49
N GLU A 709 -40.10 8.87 -14.91
CA GLU A 709 -39.68 8.38 -16.22
C GLU A 709 -40.28 9.28 -17.30
N GLY A 710 -39.49 9.70 -18.29
CA GLY A 710 -40.07 10.05 -19.60
C GLY A 710 -39.74 11.41 -20.22
N ASP A 711 -38.78 12.21 -19.74
CA ASP A 711 -38.31 13.33 -20.57
C ASP A 711 -37.25 12.93 -21.60
N GLY A 712 -36.58 11.78 -21.44
CA GLY A 712 -35.55 11.26 -22.35
C GLY A 712 -34.27 12.11 -22.39
N ILE A 713 -34.19 13.18 -21.60
CA ILE A 713 -33.03 14.08 -21.53
C ILE A 713 -32.06 13.60 -20.46
N LEU A 714 -32.57 13.25 -19.27
CA LEU A 714 -31.75 12.61 -18.26
C LEU A 714 -31.47 11.15 -18.62
N PRO A 715 -30.19 10.73 -18.68
CA PRO A 715 -29.87 9.35 -18.95
C PRO A 715 -30.25 8.48 -17.76
N PHE A 716 -30.57 7.22 -18.04
CA PHE A 716 -30.42 6.21 -17.01
C PHE A 716 -28.94 5.85 -16.83
N LEU A 717 -28.56 5.56 -15.59
CA LEU A 717 -27.21 5.12 -15.29
C LEU A 717 -27.13 3.61 -15.43
N ILE A 718 -26.05 3.11 -16.04
CA ILE A 718 -25.84 1.68 -16.24
C ILE A 718 -24.43 1.28 -15.80
N GLU A 719 -24.33 0.13 -15.13
CA GLU A 719 -23.07 -0.49 -14.76
C GLU A 719 -23.01 -1.91 -15.34
N TRP A 720 -21.98 -2.16 -16.15
CA TRP A 720 -21.65 -3.48 -16.65
C TRP A 720 -20.58 -4.14 -15.76
N PRO A 721 -20.84 -5.36 -15.23
CA PRO A 721 -19.83 -6.13 -14.50
C PRO A 721 -18.78 -6.75 -15.44
N GLY A 722 -19.09 -6.89 -16.73
CA GLY A 722 -18.26 -7.53 -17.75
C GLY A 722 -18.23 -6.75 -19.07
N GLU A 723 -17.91 -7.45 -20.17
CA GLU A 723 -17.90 -6.84 -21.51
C GLU A 723 -19.23 -6.16 -21.85
N THR A 724 -19.15 -4.97 -22.43
CA THR A 724 -20.33 -4.23 -22.85
C THR A 724 -20.82 -4.77 -24.21
N PRO A 725 -22.13 -4.64 -24.52
CA PRO A 725 -22.65 -5.07 -25.81
C PRO A 725 -21.99 -4.38 -27.01
N ALA A 726 -21.36 -3.21 -26.83
CA ALA A 726 -20.65 -2.52 -27.91
C ALA A 726 -19.60 -3.39 -28.61
N ALA A 727 -18.87 -4.22 -27.85
CA ALA A 727 -17.80 -5.06 -28.40
C ALA A 727 -18.32 -6.20 -29.30
N THR A 728 -19.58 -6.60 -29.12
CA THR A 728 -20.22 -7.70 -29.87
C THR A 728 -21.26 -7.19 -30.88
N SER A 729 -21.49 -5.89 -30.94
CA SER A 729 -22.46 -5.26 -31.83
C SER A 729 -21.93 -5.12 -33.26
N ALA A 730 -22.83 -5.05 -34.24
CA ALA A 730 -22.47 -4.90 -35.65
C ALA A 730 -21.68 -3.60 -35.89
N PRO A 731 -20.44 -3.65 -36.39
CA PRO A 731 -19.65 -2.45 -36.66
C PRO A 731 -20.12 -1.72 -37.92
N GLY A 732 -19.63 -0.49 -38.11
CA GLY A 732 -19.82 0.28 -39.35
C GLY A 732 -20.41 1.67 -39.14
N LEU A 733 -20.90 1.98 -37.94
CA LEU A 733 -21.39 3.30 -37.58
C LEU A 733 -20.48 3.98 -36.54
N THR A 734 -20.50 5.31 -36.49
CA THR A 734 -19.81 6.09 -35.46
C THR A 734 -20.68 7.23 -34.98
N LEU A 735 -20.84 7.36 -33.66
CA LEU A 735 -21.53 8.52 -33.06
C LEU A 735 -20.66 9.76 -33.21
N MET A 736 -21.17 10.79 -33.89
CA MET A 736 -20.48 12.07 -34.05
C MET A 736 -20.89 13.06 -32.96
N GLU A 737 -22.19 13.14 -32.67
CA GLU A 737 -22.74 14.10 -31.71
C GLU A 737 -24.01 13.56 -31.06
N LEU A 738 -24.19 13.87 -29.77
CA LEU A 738 -25.45 13.74 -29.04
C LEU A 738 -25.84 15.13 -28.52
N SER A 739 -26.98 15.65 -28.95
CA SER A 739 -27.47 16.99 -28.64
C SER A 739 -28.74 16.91 -27.79
N LEU A 740 -28.75 17.67 -26.69
CA LEU A 740 -29.86 17.75 -25.74
C LEU A 740 -30.37 19.18 -25.66
N ARG A 741 -31.69 19.37 -25.77
CA ARG A 741 -32.35 20.65 -25.55
C ARG A 741 -33.54 20.47 -24.62
N HIS A 742 -33.73 21.42 -23.71
CA HIS A 742 -34.84 21.38 -22.76
C HIS A 742 -35.32 22.78 -22.36
N PRO A 743 -36.64 23.00 -22.16
CA PRO A 743 -37.17 24.32 -21.84
C PRO A 743 -36.87 24.76 -20.40
N ASP A 744 -36.73 23.80 -19.48
CA ASP A 744 -36.36 24.07 -18.09
C ASP A 744 -34.86 24.41 -17.96
N PRO A 745 -34.50 25.64 -17.54
CA PRO A 745 -33.12 26.03 -17.34
C PRO A 745 -32.37 25.23 -16.26
N ALA A 746 -33.10 24.58 -15.33
CA ALA A 746 -32.46 23.73 -14.32
C ALA A 746 -31.96 22.39 -14.89
N MET A 747 -32.39 21.99 -16.08
CA MET A 747 -32.01 20.71 -16.68
C MET A 747 -30.50 20.62 -16.95
N ALA A 748 -29.90 21.67 -17.48
CA ALA A 748 -28.45 21.74 -17.70
C ALA A 748 -27.66 21.53 -16.40
N SER A 749 -28.15 22.12 -15.30
CA SER A 749 -27.56 21.91 -13.97
C SER A 749 -27.74 20.48 -13.49
N ARG A 750 -28.92 19.88 -13.69
CA ARG A 750 -29.17 18.48 -13.30
C ARG A 750 -28.26 17.51 -14.06
N LEU A 751 -28.15 17.63 -15.37
CA LEU A 751 -27.21 16.84 -16.20
C LEU A 751 -25.76 17.02 -15.77
N HIS A 752 -25.35 18.24 -15.42
CA HIS A 752 -24.03 18.48 -14.88
C HIS A 752 -23.76 17.68 -13.59
N GLU A 753 -24.73 17.61 -12.68
CA GLU A 753 -24.60 16.85 -11.42
C GLU A 753 -24.53 15.32 -11.65
N TYR A 754 -25.05 14.79 -12.77
CA TYR A 754 -24.86 13.39 -13.20
C TYR A 754 -23.43 13.05 -13.65
N ALA A 755 -22.56 14.06 -13.86
CA ALA A 755 -21.19 13.90 -14.35
C ALA A 755 -21.09 13.16 -15.71
N VAL A 756 -22.10 13.35 -16.57
CA VAL A 756 -22.17 12.76 -17.93
C VAL A 756 -21.49 13.64 -18.97
N PRO A 757 -21.06 13.10 -20.12
CA PRO A 757 -20.24 13.82 -21.10
C PRO A 757 -21.03 14.75 -22.04
N VAL A 758 -22.31 15.03 -21.74
CA VAL A 758 -23.24 15.72 -22.63
C VAL A 758 -23.75 16.99 -21.96
N GLU A 759 -23.87 18.08 -22.70
CA GLU A 759 -24.48 19.34 -22.23
C GLU A 759 -25.92 19.46 -22.75
N CYS A 760 -26.77 20.19 -22.02
CA CYS A 760 -28.13 20.50 -22.46
C CYS A 760 -28.28 22.00 -22.69
N GLU A 761 -28.67 22.35 -23.90
CA GLU A 761 -29.00 23.72 -24.26
C GLU A 761 -30.44 24.05 -23.87
N ARG A 762 -30.72 25.35 -23.76
CA ARG A 762 -32.09 25.83 -23.55
C ARG A 762 -32.83 25.88 -24.90
N GLY A 763 -33.99 25.24 -24.97
CA GLY A 763 -34.81 25.25 -26.17
C GLY A 763 -36.01 24.32 -26.05
N ASP A 764 -36.70 24.07 -27.16
CA ASP A 764 -37.74 23.04 -27.20
C ASP A 764 -37.13 21.67 -26.88
N ARG A 765 -37.87 20.87 -26.12
CA ARG A 765 -37.43 19.54 -25.71
C ARG A 765 -37.02 18.72 -26.94
N LYS A 766 -35.74 18.35 -27.01
CA LYS A 766 -35.21 17.53 -28.10
C LYS A 766 -34.02 16.71 -27.64
N LEU A 767 -34.06 15.42 -27.94
CA LEU A 767 -32.91 14.51 -27.93
C LEU A 767 -32.59 14.23 -29.40
N SER A 768 -31.33 14.41 -29.83
CA SER A 768 -30.95 14.06 -31.19
C SER A 768 -29.52 13.57 -31.28
N ALA A 769 -29.25 12.65 -32.20
CA ALA A 769 -27.92 12.11 -32.43
C ALA A 769 -27.56 12.16 -33.91
N THR A 770 -26.33 12.59 -34.19
CA THR A 770 -25.75 12.57 -35.52
C THR A 770 -24.78 11.40 -35.61
N ILE A 771 -25.06 10.47 -36.53
CA ILE A 771 -24.31 9.23 -36.73
C ILE A 771 -23.72 9.22 -38.14
N PHE A 772 -22.47 8.79 -38.26
CA PHE A 772 -21.83 8.58 -39.56
C PHE A 772 -21.75 7.09 -39.89
N GLY A 773 -22.10 6.72 -41.12
CA GLY A 773 -22.10 5.34 -41.60
C GLY A 773 -21.81 5.21 -43.10
N PRO A 774 -21.92 3.98 -43.65
CA PRO A 774 -21.59 3.69 -45.05
C PRO A 774 -22.40 4.52 -46.07
N SER A 775 -23.65 4.81 -45.74
CA SER A 775 -24.56 5.61 -46.58
C SER A 775 -24.48 7.13 -46.35
N GLY A 776 -23.60 7.60 -45.46
CA GLY A 776 -23.43 9.02 -45.13
C GLY A 776 -23.85 9.37 -43.70
N VAL A 777 -24.37 10.59 -43.52
CA VAL A 777 -24.81 11.12 -42.21
C VAL A 777 -26.27 10.73 -41.96
N ILE A 778 -26.53 10.20 -40.76
CA ILE A 778 -27.84 9.76 -40.28
C ILE A 778 -28.20 10.65 -39.08
N GLU A 779 -29.40 11.23 -39.11
CA GLU A 779 -29.92 12.07 -38.03
C GLU A 779 -31.06 11.34 -37.33
N LEU A 780 -30.90 11.09 -36.03
CA LEU A 780 -31.94 10.50 -35.18
C LEU A 780 -32.49 11.58 -34.23
N SER A 781 -33.80 11.57 -33.99
CA SER A 781 -34.46 12.49 -33.04
C SER A 781 -35.68 11.90 -32.36
#